data_AF-A0A954MG96-F1
#
_entry.id   AF-A0A954MG96-F1
#
_cell.length_a   1.000
_cell.length_b   1.000
_cell.length_c   1.000
_cell.angle_alpha   90.00
_cell.angle_beta   90.00
_cell.angle_gamma   90.00
#
_symmetry.space_group_name_H-M   'P 1'
#
loop_
_entity.id
_entity.type
_entity.pdbx_description
1 polymer ?
#
loop_
_entity_poly.entity_id
_entity_poly.type
_entity_poly.pdbx_seq_one_letter_code
_entity_poly.pdbx_strand_id
1 'polypeptide(L)'
;IERQHPGTVALVSIGAGSDQNPISGVTGDKVEIAEAQGLEIAGEVTRLLSEPRKRISGVPTSVNSLIQLPLNELPTREQLIAQTGQGRPTDKYNATTQLAQLDRGQPLLTHINYPIQTWTFGDSFCMTFLAGEVCVDYALRLKQELDRERFWLNTYSNDFCCYIPSERLAVEGGYGGGAEVPYFALPTTLKAGLEQKIIDEVHRQVPTSFHAGDGTQGIAPQAPEESLQCMSVSPGLQVVLAASEPNVTDPVAIDFGPDGRLWVAEMSDYGRDVYESFAQSGKVRWLRDSDNDGHFETAVTFVDGLRFPTDVKVWRDGVLICDAPDILWARDTSGDGKADDVTKLFTGFEVRNAQARVNSLRWGLDNWLYGAGGLFGGTISSLQTRSVVECSNRDFRMNPDSGVIEPVTGNTQQGRCRNDWGEWFGCSNGTLLRPISSDDAYERRNPLAIPSSLPSVVIDADAHQLFPPADLVTFELSGAPGRATSACGLGIYRDTLLGDDFLNDAFTCEPVHQSVHRIDFRPTESGFVGSRAADEEDREFLSSTDRWFRPVQVRTGPDGALWVVDMYRFVIEHSRWIPQSTLSELNVFAGTDRGRIYRVLPSSSGAGAKSSGLIPDWTSLSDDQLADHLETANGIQRDLVHQQLIWRKASGTASKLRTLAAQSRLPAVRLQALAALDGLERLTVDDVKAALHDDESEVQRFSVLLSERWLAKSDSLQQAVAALASTPSVKVRRQVALSLGVVPNDSTAAALA
;
A
#
# COMPACT_ATOMS: atom_id res chain seq x y z
N ILE A 1 -7.78 31.71 24.33
CA ILE A 1 -6.31 31.64 24.10
C ILE A 1 -5.54 32.29 25.24
N GLU A 2 -5.32 33.61 25.30
CA GLU A 2 -4.44 34.23 26.32
C GLU A 2 -4.87 33.95 27.77
N ARG A 3 -6.18 33.92 28.05
CA ARG A 3 -6.72 33.52 29.36
C ARG A 3 -6.39 32.06 29.75
N GLN A 4 -6.34 31.16 28.76
CA GLN A 4 -6.06 29.74 28.96
C GLN A 4 -4.54 29.45 28.99
N HIS A 5 -3.72 30.34 28.40
CA HIS A 5 -2.28 30.19 28.27
C HIS A 5 -1.54 31.44 28.79
N PRO A 6 -1.44 31.64 30.12
CA PRO A 6 -0.82 32.83 30.71
C PRO A 6 0.61 33.06 30.23
N GLY A 7 0.97 34.32 29.95
CA GLY A 7 2.28 34.70 29.41
C GLY A 7 2.37 34.61 27.87
N THR A 8 1.29 34.23 27.20
CA THR A 8 1.20 34.22 25.73
C THR A 8 0.51 35.50 25.24
N VAL A 9 0.97 36.01 24.09
CA VAL A 9 0.27 37.04 23.31
C VAL A 9 -0.33 36.36 22.07
N ALA A 10 -1.64 36.49 21.88
CA ALA A 10 -2.31 35.98 20.70
C ALA A 10 -2.23 37.01 19.57
N LEU A 11 -1.61 36.63 18.45
CA LEU A 11 -1.62 37.42 17.22
C LEU A 11 -2.64 36.80 16.28
N VAL A 12 -3.61 37.61 15.85
CA VAL A 12 -4.66 37.19 14.92
C VAL A 12 -4.33 37.76 13.55
N SER A 13 -4.35 36.89 12.54
CA SER A 13 -4.26 37.30 11.15
C SER A 13 -5.46 36.78 10.38
N ILE A 14 -5.88 37.53 9.36
CA ILE A 14 -7.07 37.23 8.56
C ILE A 14 -6.60 36.61 7.25
N GLY A 15 -7.07 35.38 6.97
CA GLY A 15 -6.83 34.69 5.70
C GLY A 15 -7.77 35.18 4.60
N ALA A 16 -7.85 34.47 3.47
CA ALA A 16 -8.82 34.80 2.42
C ALA A 16 -10.22 34.36 2.84
N GLY A 17 -11.02 35.32 3.29
CA GLY A 17 -12.32 35.09 3.93
C GLY A 17 -13.51 35.71 3.21
N SER A 18 -13.30 36.47 2.13
CA SER A 18 -14.45 37.03 1.39
C SER A 18 -15.30 35.90 0.83
N ASP A 19 -16.62 36.04 0.94
CA ASP A 19 -17.63 35.05 0.55
C ASP A 19 -17.66 33.77 1.41
N GLN A 20 -16.95 33.72 2.55
CA GLN A 20 -17.09 32.61 3.50
C GLN A 20 -18.31 32.81 4.41
N ASN A 21 -19.22 31.83 4.42
CA ASN A 21 -20.32 31.77 5.38
C ASN A 21 -20.33 30.42 6.12
N PRO A 22 -19.59 30.28 7.24
CA PRO A 22 -19.48 29.00 7.96
C PRO A 22 -20.80 28.57 8.61
N ILE A 23 -21.73 29.50 8.86
CA ILE A 23 -23.04 29.21 9.46
C ILE A 23 -24.13 29.99 8.71
N SER A 24 -24.90 29.28 7.89
CA SER A 24 -26.00 29.86 7.12
C SER A 24 -27.00 30.61 8.02
N GLY A 25 -27.50 31.76 7.56
CA GLY A 25 -28.50 32.56 8.29
C GLY A 25 -27.96 33.47 9.40
N VAL A 26 -26.64 33.58 9.57
CA VAL A 26 -26.04 34.58 10.46
C VAL A 26 -25.96 35.93 9.74
N THR A 27 -26.94 36.80 10.00
CA THR A 27 -26.95 38.20 9.54
C THR A 27 -26.95 39.16 10.73
N GLY A 28 -26.16 40.24 10.67
CA GLY A 28 -26.08 41.29 11.70
C GLY A 28 -25.13 40.98 12.86
N ASP A 29 -25.00 41.93 13.79
CA ASP A 29 -24.07 41.88 14.92
C ASP A 29 -24.57 40.94 16.03
N LYS A 30 -24.26 39.64 15.92
CA LYS A 30 -24.63 38.61 16.91
C LYS A 30 -23.44 38.23 17.79
N VAL A 31 -23.26 38.95 18.89
CA VAL A 31 -22.10 38.78 19.80
C VAL A 31 -21.97 37.35 20.31
N GLU A 32 -23.08 36.69 20.61
CA GLU A 32 -23.08 35.32 21.16
C GLU A 32 -22.51 34.30 20.17
N ILE A 33 -22.74 34.50 18.87
CA ILE A 33 -22.18 33.63 17.82
C ILE A 33 -20.68 33.88 17.68
N ALA A 34 -20.26 35.14 17.68
CA ALA A 34 -18.85 35.49 17.64
C ALA A 34 -18.09 34.96 18.87
N GLU A 35 -18.69 35.00 20.06
CA GLU A 35 -18.13 34.39 21.27
C GLU A 35 -18.01 32.88 21.15
N ALA A 36 -19.04 32.19 20.65
CA ALA A 36 -19.00 30.74 20.45
C ALA A 36 -17.92 30.31 19.45
N GLN A 37 -17.82 31.00 18.30
CA GLN A 37 -16.78 30.75 17.30
C GLN A 37 -15.37 31.07 17.84
N GLY A 38 -15.22 32.14 18.60
CA GLY A 38 -13.96 32.47 19.27
C GLY A 38 -13.52 31.41 20.29
N LEU A 39 -14.48 30.81 21.01
CA LEU A 39 -14.22 29.69 21.92
C LEU A 39 -13.81 28.42 21.17
N GLU A 40 -14.42 28.12 20.02
CA GLU A 40 -14.05 27.01 19.15
C GLU A 40 -12.60 27.15 18.66
N ILE A 41 -12.23 28.33 18.13
CA ILE A 41 -10.85 28.65 17.73
C ILE A 41 -9.88 28.49 18.91
N ALA A 42 -10.26 28.98 20.10
CA ALA A 42 -9.43 28.87 21.29
C ALA A 42 -9.25 27.43 21.77
N GLY A 43 -10.29 26.60 21.64
CA GLY A 43 -10.26 25.16 21.91
C GLY A 43 -9.29 24.46 20.98
N GLU A 44 -9.37 24.75 19.68
CA GLU A 44 -8.49 24.15 18.67
C GLU A 44 -7.03 24.56 18.85
N VAL A 45 -6.75 25.84 19.12
CA VAL A 45 -5.40 26.30 19.49
C VAL A 45 -4.87 25.55 20.71
N THR A 46 -5.73 25.30 21.71
CA THR A 46 -5.32 24.54 22.90
C THR A 46 -5.00 23.08 22.58
N ARG A 47 -5.77 22.45 21.69
CA ARG A 47 -5.51 21.09 21.20
C ARG A 47 -4.17 21.03 20.46
N LEU A 48 -3.94 21.92 19.49
CA LEU A 48 -2.70 21.99 18.70
C LEU A 48 -1.46 22.29 19.57
N LEU A 49 -1.61 23.09 20.63
CA LEU A 49 -0.50 23.35 21.57
C LEU A 49 -0.06 22.11 22.36
N SER A 50 -0.88 21.06 22.40
CA SER A 50 -0.53 19.77 23.02
C SER A 50 0.17 18.80 22.06
N GLU A 51 0.19 19.10 20.76
CA GLU A 51 0.83 18.28 19.73
C GLU A 51 2.31 18.64 19.54
N PRO A 52 3.13 17.73 18.98
CA PRO A 52 4.48 18.06 18.53
C PRO A 52 4.46 19.22 17.52
N ARG A 53 5.32 20.23 17.73
CA ARG A 53 5.39 21.42 16.86
C ARG A 53 6.61 21.38 15.97
N LYS A 54 6.44 21.63 14.67
CA LYS A 54 7.56 21.83 13.73
C LYS A 54 8.21 23.20 14.01
N ARG A 55 9.53 23.21 14.15
CA ARG A 55 10.28 24.45 14.37
C ARG A 55 10.41 25.21 13.06
N ILE A 56 9.90 26.43 13.02
CA ILE A 56 10.23 27.40 11.97
C ILE A 56 11.70 27.80 12.16
N SER A 57 12.50 27.61 11.12
CA SER A 57 13.95 27.84 11.13
C SER A 57 14.36 28.73 9.95
N GLY A 58 15.58 29.28 9.99
CA GLY A 58 16.05 30.20 8.96
C GLY A 58 15.77 31.67 9.28
N VAL A 59 16.59 32.54 8.70
CA VAL A 59 16.43 34.00 8.80
C VAL A 59 15.31 34.41 7.84
N PRO A 60 14.31 35.19 8.28
CA PRO A 60 13.22 35.61 7.41
C PRO A 60 13.75 36.47 6.27
N THR A 61 13.40 36.11 5.04
CA THR A 61 13.57 36.96 3.86
C THR A 61 12.22 37.41 3.34
N SER A 62 12.16 38.56 2.68
CA SER A 62 10.92 39.06 2.12
C SER A 62 11.12 39.57 0.70
N VAL A 63 10.17 39.21 -0.16
CA VAL A 63 10.00 39.80 -1.49
C VAL A 63 8.71 40.61 -1.44
N ASN A 64 8.72 41.79 -2.05
CA ASN A 64 7.55 42.64 -2.18
C ASN A 64 7.49 43.19 -3.60
N SER A 65 6.30 43.24 -4.17
CA SER A 65 6.06 43.82 -5.47
C SER A 65 4.74 44.59 -5.48
N LEU A 66 4.61 45.48 -6.46
CA LEU A 66 3.38 46.20 -6.74
C LEU A 66 2.98 45.86 -8.16
N ILE A 67 1.87 45.15 -8.34
CA ILE A 67 1.33 44.81 -9.66
C ILE A 67 0.13 45.69 -10.00
N GLN A 68 -0.22 45.76 -11.28
CA GLN A 68 -1.39 46.52 -11.73
C GLN A 68 -2.53 45.56 -12.08
N LEU A 69 -3.66 45.70 -11.38
CA LEU A 69 -4.88 44.97 -11.68
C LEU A 69 -5.83 45.87 -12.48
N PRO A 70 -6.02 45.60 -13.79
CA PRO A 70 -6.81 46.47 -14.66
C PRO A 70 -8.30 46.42 -14.30
N LEU A 71 -8.97 47.55 -14.50
CA LEU A 71 -10.42 47.63 -14.46
C LEU A 71 -11.01 47.31 -15.85
N ASN A 72 -12.30 46.99 -15.90
CA ASN A 72 -13.05 46.82 -17.14
C ASN A 72 -13.18 48.15 -17.92
N GLU A 73 -13.92 48.13 -19.02
CA GLU A 73 -14.19 49.33 -19.80
C GLU A 73 -14.79 50.43 -18.89
N LEU A 74 -14.18 51.62 -18.95
CA LEU A 74 -14.56 52.74 -18.11
C LEU A 74 -15.91 53.30 -18.56
N PRO A 75 -16.78 53.70 -17.62
CA PRO A 75 -18.07 54.27 -17.98
C PRO A 75 -17.87 55.64 -18.65
N THR A 76 -18.70 55.93 -19.65
CA THR A 76 -18.76 57.27 -20.24
C THR A 76 -19.41 58.25 -19.28
N ARG A 77 -19.18 59.55 -19.52
CA ARG A 77 -19.82 60.60 -18.74
C ARG A 77 -21.35 60.51 -18.80
N GLU A 78 -21.91 60.17 -19.96
CA GLU A 78 -23.35 59.98 -20.15
C GLU A 78 -23.89 58.80 -19.32
N GLN A 79 -23.15 57.69 -19.28
CA GLN A 79 -23.51 56.51 -18.48
C GLN A 79 -23.51 56.84 -16.98
N LEU A 80 -22.50 57.58 -16.51
CA LEU A 80 -22.43 58.04 -15.11
C LEU A 80 -23.59 59.00 -14.78
N ILE A 81 -23.94 59.94 -15.67
CA ILE A 81 -25.10 60.84 -15.47
C ILE A 81 -26.39 60.02 -15.34
N ALA A 82 -26.61 59.02 -16.19
CA ALA A 82 -27.78 58.15 -16.11
C ALA A 82 -27.85 57.41 -14.76
N GLN A 83 -26.73 56.92 -14.25
CA GLN A 83 -26.61 56.25 -12.95
C GLN A 83 -26.88 57.18 -11.75
N THR A 84 -26.76 58.50 -11.89
CA THR A 84 -27.20 59.41 -10.81
C THR A 84 -28.73 59.44 -10.65
N GLY A 85 -29.47 59.20 -11.74
CA GLY A 85 -30.92 59.20 -11.77
C GLY A 85 -31.57 57.84 -11.46
N GLN A 86 -30.85 56.73 -11.66
CA GLN A 86 -31.37 55.36 -11.59
C GLN A 86 -30.41 54.46 -10.77
N GLY A 87 -30.93 53.50 -9.99
CA GLY A 87 -30.11 52.56 -9.21
C GLY A 87 -30.22 52.74 -7.69
N ARG A 88 -29.42 51.97 -6.93
CA ARG A 88 -29.41 52.01 -5.45
C ARG A 88 -28.70 53.28 -4.95
N PRO A 89 -28.95 53.74 -3.71
CA PRO A 89 -28.28 54.92 -3.16
C PRO A 89 -26.75 54.89 -3.27
N THR A 90 -26.15 53.71 -3.11
CA THR A 90 -24.70 53.51 -3.22
C THR A 90 -24.18 53.66 -4.66
N ASP A 91 -24.94 53.17 -5.65
CA ASP A 91 -24.60 53.30 -7.06
C ASP A 91 -24.66 54.79 -7.49
N LYS A 92 -25.68 55.51 -7.03
CA LYS A 92 -25.82 56.97 -7.25
C LYS A 92 -24.68 57.76 -6.63
N TYR A 93 -24.28 57.41 -5.41
CA TYR A 93 -23.17 58.02 -4.71
C TYR A 93 -21.85 57.83 -5.47
N ASN A 94 -21.57 56.60 -5.92
CA ASN A 94 -20.37 56.33 -6.71
C ASN A 94 -20.38 57.12 -8.03
N ALA A 95 -21.47 57.07 -8.79
CA ALA A 95 -21.58 57.81 -10.06
C ALA A 95 -21.35 59.32 -9.89
N THR A 96 -21.91 59.91 -8.82
CA THR A 96 -21.68 61.32 -8.45
C THR A 96 -20.21 61.59 -8.14
N THR A 97 -19.55 60.67 -7.45
CA THR A 97 -18.12 60.76 -7.09
C THR A 97 -17.24 60.73 -8.35
N GLN A 98 -17.50 59.80 -9.28
CA GLN A 98 -16.76 59.71 -10.55
C GLN A 98 -16.98 60.97 -11.43
N LEU A 99 -18.22 61.48 -11.51
CA LEU A 99 -18.51 62.72 -12.25
C LEU A 99 -17.78 63.93 -11.66
N ALA A 100 -17.77 64.06 -10.33
CA ALA A 100 -17.05 65.13 -9.67
C ALA A 100 -15.54 65.07 -9.94
N GLN A 101 -14.96 63.86 -10.10
CA GLN A 101 -13.57 63.68 -10.51
C GLN A 101 -13.32 64.14 -11.95
N LEU A 102 -14.20 63.75 -12.89
CA LEU A 102 -14.14 64.21 -14.27
C LEU A 102 -14.31 65.74 -14.39
N ASP A 103 -15.18 66.35 -13.58
CA ASP A 103 -15.41 67.80 -13.56
C ASP A 103 -14.17 68.59 -13.10
N ARG A 104 -13.32 67.97 -12.29
CA ARG A 104 -12.01 68.51 -11.91
C ARG A 104 -10.92 68.29 -12.98
N GLY A 105 -11.27 67.71 -14.14
CA GLY A 105 -10.31 67.38 -15.21
C GLY A 105 -9.39 66.20 -14.87
N GLN A 106 -9.74 65.38 -13.88
CA GLN A 106 -8.96 64.21 -13.49
C GLN A 106 -9.45 62.97 -14.25
N PRO A 107 -8.56 62.14 -14.80
CA PRO A 107 -8.97 60.89 -15.44
C PRO A 107 -9.55 59.91 -14.41
N LEU A 108 -10.45 59.03 -14.85
CA LEU A 108 -10.90 57.91 -14.04
C LEU A 108 -9.78 56.88 -13.86
N LEU A 109 -9.82 56.16 -12.75
CA LEU A 109 -8.88 55.09 -12.47
C LEU A 109 -9.00 53.99 -13.53
N THR A 110 -7.89 53.49 -14.07
CA THR A 110 -7.87 52.41 -15.09
C THR A 110 -7.41 51.06 -14.53
N HIS A 111 -6.77 51.07 -13.38
CA HIS A 111 -6.24 49.91 -12.67
C HIS A 111 -6.05 50.27 -11.19
N ILE A 112 -6.03 49.26 -10.32
CA ILE A 112 -5.54 49.42 -8.95
C ILE A 112 -4.08 48.96 -8.88
N ASN A 113 -3.30 49.61 -8.03
CA ASN A 113 -1.97 49.13 -7.66
C ASN A 113 -2.14 48.14 -6.50
N TYR A 114 -1.64 46.92 -6.67
CA TYR A 114 -1.91 45.81 -5.77
C TYR A 114 -0.61 45.27 -5.18
N PRO A 115 -0.31 45.56 -3.91
CA PRO A 115 0.91 45.07 -3.29
C PRO A 115 0.78 43.60 -2.93
N ILE A 116 1.80 42.82 -3.28
CA ILE A 116 1.94 41.40 -2.92
C ILE A 116 3.29 41.24 -2.25
N GLN A 117 3.29 40.63 -1.06
CA GLN A 117 4.50 40.36 -0.32
C GLN A 117 4.56 38.90 0.10
N THR A 118 5.73 38.29 0.03
CA THR A 118 6.00 36.99 0.66
C THR A 118 7.08 37.12 1.71
N TRP A 119 6.96 36.34 2.78
CA TRP A 119 7.99 36.11 3.79
C TRP A 119 8.36 34.64 3.77
N THR A 120 9.65 34.33 3.74
CA THR A 120 10.14 32.94 3.78
C THR A 120 11.13 32.77 4.92
N PHE A 121 10.98 31.67 5.65
CA PHE A 121 11.83 31.28 6.76
C PHE A 121 12.65 30.06 6.33
N GLY A 122 13.72 30.31 5.57
CA GLY A 122 14.42 29.26 4.82
C GLY A 122 13.43 28.42 4.00
N ASP A 123 13.57 27.10 4.07
CA ASP A 123 12.62 26.15 3.50
C ASP A 123 11.58 25.65 4.53
N SER A 124 11.55 26.20 5.75
CA SER A 124 10.67 25.67 6.81
C SER A 124 9.26 26.21 6.76
N PHE A 125 9.07 27.46 6.30
CA PHE A 125 7.76 28.12 6.28
C PHE A 125 7.73 29.30 5.30
N CYS A 126 6.61 29.50 4.63
CA CYS A 126 6.37 30.60 3.70
C CYS A 126 5.01 31.24 3.98
N MET A 127 4.96 32.57 4.03
CA MET A 127 3.75 33.36 4.21
C MET A 127 3.57 34.29 3.02
N THR A 128 2.36 34.36 2.47
CA THR A 128 1.98 35.35 1.46
C THR A 128 1.01 36.35 2.06
N PHE A 129 1.15 37.61 1.69
CA PHE A 129 0.34 38.73 2.12
C PHE A 129 -0.27 39.40 0.90
N LEU A 130 -1.60 39.32 0.81
CA LEU A 130 -2.40 39.91 -0.24
C LEU A 130 -3.18 41.13 0.28
N ALA A 131 -3.29 42.18 -0.53
CA ALA A 131 -4.06 43.36 -0.19
C ALA A 131 -5.56 43.18 -0.38
N GLY A 132 -6.33 44.02 0.32
CA GLY A 132 -7.79 44.05 0.19
C GLY A 132 -8.51 42.85 0.81
N GLU A 133 -9.81 42.78 0.51
CA GLU A 133 -10.70 41.71 0.95
C GLU A 133 -10.74 40.60 -0.10
N VAL A 134 -9.95 39.54 0.10
CA VAL A 134 -9.70 38.50 -0.92
C VAL A 134 -10.63 37.30 -0.75
N CYS A 135 -11.16 36.81 -1.88
CA CYS A 135 -12.02 35.64 -1.95
C CYS A 135 -11.33 34.34 -1.51
N VAL A 136 -12.08 33.45 -0.84
CA VAL A 136 -11.59 32.15 -0.34
C VAL A 136 -10.94 31.28 -1.43
N ASP A 137 -11.39 31.39 -2.68
CA ASP A 137 -10.89 30.62 -3.81
C ASP A 137 -9.35 30.73 -3.95
N TYR A 138 -8.75 31.89 -3.64
CA TYR A 138 -7.29 32.08 -3.65
C TYR A 138 -6.58 31.21 -2.61
N ALA A 139 -7.13 31.08 -1.40
CA ALA A 139 -6.55 30.23 -0.36
C ALA A 139 -6.64 28.76 -0.74
N LEU A 140 -7.76 28.34 -1.34
CA LEU A 140 -7.94 26.96 -1.80
C LEU A 140 -6.95 26.62 -2.91
N ARG A 141 -6.86 27.49 -3.93
CA ARG A 141 -5.97 27.34 -5.07
C ARG A 141 -4.49 27.34 -4.67
N LEU A 142 -4.05 28.34 -3.89
CA LEU A 142 -2.65 28.39 -3.44
C LEU A 142 -2.27 27.19 -2.55
N LYS A 143 -3.20 26.65 -1.75
CA LYS A 143 -2.96 25.41 -0.97
C LYS A 143 -3.02 24.12 -1.82
N GLN A 144 -3.42 24.20 -3.08
CA GLN A 144 -3.32 23.10 -4.04
C GLN A 144 -2.04 23.19 -4.89
N GLU A 145 -1.60 24.41 -5.19
CA GLU A 145 -0.43 24.67 -6.04
C GLU A 145 0.88 24.82 -5.24
N LEU A 146 0.79 25.12 -3.94
CA LEU A 146 1.93 25.24 -3.02
C LEU A 146 1.81 24.22 -1.88
N ASP A 147 2.92 23.94 -1.21
CA ASP A 147 3.02 23.05 -0.06
C ASP A 147 2.11 23.54 1.08
N ARG A 148 0.97 22.89 1.26
CA ARG A 148 -0.06 23.32 2.22
C ARG A 148 0.35 23.22 3.68
N GLU A 149 1.36 22.42 4.01
CA GLU A 149 1.84 22.27 5.38
C GLU A 149 2.79 23.42 5.77
N ARG A 150 3.54 23.93 4.79
CA ARG A 150 4.54 24.98 5.00
C ARG A 150 4.14 26.34 4.44
N PHE A 151 2.97 26.46 3.81
CA PHE A 151 2.46 27.70 3.24
C PHE A 151 1.28 28.28 4.03
N TRP A 152 1.31 29.59 4.27
CA TRP A 152 0.21 30.33 4.87
C TRP A 152 -0.16 31.58 4.06
N LEU A 153 -1.46 31.85 3.95
CA LEU A 153 -1.98 33.03 3.26
C LEU A 153 -2.63 34.01 4.25
N ASN A 154 -2.16 35.25 4.22
CA ASN A 154 -2.77 36.40 4.87
C ASN A 154 -3.36 37.34 3.82
N THR A 155 -4.46 37.98 4.17
CA THR A 155 -5.13 38.99 3.35
C THR A 155 -5.32 40.26 4.20
N TYR A 156 -6.02 41.29 3.70
CA TYR A 156 -6.11 42.59 4.37
C TYR A 156 -4.73 43.18 4.75
N SER A 157 -3.71 42.86 3.96
CA SER A 157 -2.32 43.14 4.28
C SER A 157 -1.75 44.19 3.34
N ASN A 158 -0.88 45.05 3.84
CA ASN A 158 -0.18 46.12 3.10
C ASN A 158 -1.06 47.25 2.53
N ASP A 159 -2.28 46.97 2.08
CA ASP A 159 -3.26 47.94 1.60
C ASP A 159 -4.70 47.39 1.69
N PHE A 160 -5.68 48.28 1.72
CA PHE A 160 -7.11 47.95 1.68
C PHE A 160 -7.77 48.55 0.44
N CYS A 161 -7.39 48.01 -0.71
CA CYS A 161 -7.71 48.60 -2.01
C CYS A 161 -9.17 48.37 -2.46
N CYS A 162 -9.69 47.15 -2.34
CA CYS A 162 -11.08 46.76 -2.64
C CYS A 162 -11.32 45.28 -2.31
N TYR A 163 -12.52 44.78 -2.64
CA TYR A 163 -12.74 43.34 -2.83
C TYR A 163 -11.89 42.81 -3.98
N ILE A 164 -11.31 41.61 -3.80
CA ILE A 164 -10.52 40.91 -4.83
C ILE A 164 -11.28 39.63 -5.21
N PRO A 165 -12.03 39.65 -6.33
CA PRO A 165 -12.81 38.50 -6.81
C PRO A 165 -11.90 37.35 -7.25
N SER A 166 -12.40 36.12 -7.18
CA SER A 166 -11.93 35.04 -8.05
C SER A 166 -12.53 35.20 -9.45
N GLU A 167 -12.01 34.47 -10.45
CA GLU A 167 -12.62 34.45 -11.79
C GLU A 167 -14.06 33.94 -11.75
N ARG A 168 -14.36 32.99 -10.85
CA ARG A 168 -15.72 32.51 -10.58
C ARG A 168 -16.63 33.66 -10.14
N LEU A 169 -16.24 34.40 -9.10
CA LEU A 169 -17.05 35.52 -8.58
C LEU A 169 -17.14 36.69 -9.55
N ALA A 170 -16.11 36.92 -10.37
CA ALA A 170 -16.17 37.92 -11.44
C ALA A 170 -17.27 37.62 -12.47
N VAL A 171 -17.64 36.34 -12.64
CA VAL A 171 -18.73 35.89 -13.53
C VAL A 171 -20.06 35.81 -12.81
N GLU A 172 -20.10 35.20 -11.61
CA GLU A 172 -21.33 35.00 -10.84
C GLU A 172 -21.92 36.31 -10.31
N GLY A 173 -21.07 37.31 -10.05
CA GLY A 173 -21.45 38.59 -9.46
C GLY A 173 -21.82 38.48 -7.97
N GLY A 174 -22.24 39.59 -7.38
CA GLY A 174 -22.66 39.64 -5.96
C GLY A 174 -21.61 40.24 -5.03
N TYR A 175 -21.60 39.81 -3.76
CA TYR A 175 -20.62 40.28 -2.77
C TYR A 175 -19.22 39.77 -3.15
N GLY A 176 -18.28 40.68 -3.40
CA GLY A 176 -16.96 40.34 -3.91
C GLY A 176 -16.85 40.13 -5.43
N GLY A 177 -17.92 40.31 -6.21
CA GLY A 177 -17.96 40.18 -7.68
C GLY A 177 -18.59 41.38 -8.40
N GLY A 178 -18.46 42.59 -7.84
CA GLY A 178 -19.07 43.82 -8.36
C GLY A 178 -19.43 44.84 -7.27
N ALA A 179 -19.45 44.42 -6.01
CA ALA A 179 -19.67 45.27 -4.85
C ALA A 179 -18.55 46.31 -4.64
N GLU A 180 -17.35 46.07 -5.15
CA GLU A 180 -16.22 46.99 -5.10
C GLU A 180 -16.50 48.34 -5.77
N VAL A 181 -17.35 48.35 -6.80
CA VAL A 181 -17.72 49.57 -7.54
C VAL A 181 -18.38 50.60 -6.63
N PRO A 182 -19.51 50.30 -5.96
CA PRO A 182 -20.13 51.26 -5.05
C PRO A 182 -19.40 51.44 -3.71
N TYR A 183 -18.82 50.39 -3.12
CA TYR A 183 -18.28 50.46 -1.75
C TYR A 183 -16.85 51.02 -1.67
N PHE A 184 -16.05 50.86 -2.73
CA PHE A 184 -14.68 51.38 -2.80
C PHE A 184 -14.54 52.53 -3.81
N ALA A 185 -15.67 53.04 -4.30
CA ALA A 185 -15.73 54.12 -5.28
C ALA A 185 -14.86 53.85 -6.53
N LEU A 186 -14.89 52.62 -7.04
CA LEU A 186 -14.24 52.28 -8.31
C LEU A 186 -15.14 52.68 -9.50
N PRO A 187 -14.56 53.13 -10.63
CA PRO A 187 -15.37 53.54 -11.80
C PRO A 187 -16.06 52.36 -12.49
N THR A 188 -15.51 51.15 -12.38
CA THR A 188 -16.06 49.89 -12.93
C THR A 188 -15.41 48.71 -12.21
N THR A 189 -15.86 47.49 -12.49
CA THR A 189 -15.35 46.26 -11.85
C THR A 189 -13.94 45.92 -12.30
N LEU A 190 -13.25 45.06 -11.55
CA LEU A 190 -11.96 44.51 -11.97
C LEU A 190 -12.12 43.61 -13.21
N LYS A 191 -11.14 43.66 -14.10
CA LYS A 191 -11.14 42.89 -15.34
C LYS A 191 -10.71 41.44 -15.10
N ALA A 192 -11.42 40.50 -15.73
CA ALA A 192 -11.09 39.07 -15.73
C ALA A 192 -9.63 38.79 -16.15
N GLY A 193 -9.08 37.69 -15.64
CA GLY A 193 -7.66 37.34 -15.68
C GLY A 193 -6.84 37.96 -14.55
N LEU A 194 -7.50 38.56 -13.54
CA LEU A 194 -6.82 39.15 -12.38
C LEU A 194 -6.32 38.08 -11.42
N GLU A 195 -7.07 36.97 -11.28
CA GLU A 195 -6.72 35.89 -10.36
C GLU A 195 -5.39 35.28 -10.77
N GLN A 196 -5.27 34.91 -12.05
CA GLN A 196 -4.03 34.35 -12.59
C GLN A 196 -2.84 35.29 -12.41
N LYS A 197 -3.03 36.60 -12.60
CA LYS A 197 -1.94 37.58 -12.40
C LYS A 197 -1.45 37.63 -10.95
N ILE A 198 -2.36 37.53 -9.99
CA ILE A 198 -2.00 37.49 -8.57
C ILE A 198 -1.28 36.17 -8.27
N ILE A 199 -1.82 35.04 -8.74
CA ILE A 199 -1.23 33.72 -8.55
C ILE A 199 0.17 33.63 -9.15
N ASP A 200 0.37 34.08 -10.40
CA ASP A 200 1.67 34.12 -11.08
C ASP A 200 2.70 34.93 -10.27
N GLU A 201 2.28 36.07 -9.72
CA GLU A 201 3.17 36.91 -8.92
C GLU A 201 3.48 36.26 -7.56
N VAL A 202 2.53 35.58 -6.92
CA VAL A 202 2.79 34.79 -5.71
C VAL A 202 3.79 33.67 -6.01
N HIS A 203 3.56 32.86 -7.04
CA HIS A 203 4.48 31.79 -7.46
C HIS A 203 5.88 32.31 -7.77
N ARG A 204 5.99 33.49 -8.40
CA ARG A 204 7.27 34.13 -8.67
C ARG A 204 8.02 34.54 -7.40
N GLN A 205 7.30 34.94 -6.35
CA GLN A 205 7.89 35.35 -5.08
C GLN A 205 8.15 34.18 -4.12
N VAL A 206 7.40 33.08 -4.24
CA VAL A 206 7.55 31.88 -3.42
C VAL A 206 8.68 31.00 -3.98
N PRO A 207 9.64 30.55 -3.14
CA PRO A 207 10.71 29.65 -3.60
C PRO A 207 10.15 28.36 -4.18
N THR A 208 10.80 27.82 -5.19
CA THR A 208 10.39 26.58 -5.87
C THR A 208 10.32 25.37 -4.94
N SER A 209 11.02 25.40 -3.80
CA SER A 209 10.94 24.36 -2.76
C SER A 209 9.55 24.28 -2.09
N PHE A 210 8.70 25.30 -2.25
CA PHE A 210 7.31 25.30 -1.77
C PHE A 210 6.29 25.03 -2.88
N HIS A 211 6.72 24.88 -4.12
CA HIS A 211 5.80 24.55 -5.22
C HIS A 211 5.43 23.08 -5.09
N ALA A 212 4.13 22.78 -5.08
CA ALA A 212 3.67 21.41 -5.02
C ALA A 212 3.74 20.75 -6.40
N GLY A 213 3.82 19.43 -6.42
CA GLY A 213 3.69 18.69 -7.67
C GLY A 213 2.28 18.84 -8.23
N ASP A 214 2.16 19.02 -9.54
CA ASP A 214 0.88 19.11 -10.22
C ASP A 214 -0.03 17.94 -9.82
N GLY A 215 -1.30 18.25 -9.52
CA GLY A 215 -2.32 17.27 -9.18
C GLY A 215 -2.09 16.46 -7.90
N THR A 216 -1.25 16.96 -6.99
CA THR A 216 -1.03 16.39 -5.64
C THR A 216 -1.79 17.13 -4.53
N GLN A 217 -2.67 18.06 -4.92
CA GLN A 217 -3.43 18.89 -4.00
C GLN A 217 -2.52 19.60 -2.96
N GLY A 218 -1.32 20.03 -3.31
CA GLY A 218 -0.45 20.72 -2.35
C GLY A 218 0.26 19.83 -1.33
N ILE A 219 0.12 18.51 -1.44
CA ILE A 219 0.73 17.53 -0.52
C ILE A 219 2.02 17.02 -1.15
N ALA A 220 3.15 17.52 -0.69
CA ALA A 220 4.46 17.10 -1.18
C ALA A 220 4.81 15.66 -0.69
N PRO A 221 5.56 14.88 -1.50
CA PRO A 221 6.17 13.65 -1.01
C PRO A 221 7.24 14.00 0.04
N GLN A 222 7.39 13.15 1.05
CA GLN A 222 8.41 13.28 2.08
C GLN A 222 9.70 12.57 1.68
N ALA A 223 10.84 12.98 2.24
CA ALA A 223 12.07 12.20 2.12
C ALA A 223 11.92 10.84 2.84
N PRO A 224 12.69 9.79 2.46
CA PRO A 224 12.59 8.46 3.07
C PRO A 224 12.67 8.46 4.60
N GLU A 225 13.60 9.23 5.16
CA GLU A 225 13.80 9.34 6.61
C GLU A 225 12.68 10.11 7.31
N GLU A 226 12.08 11.10 6.66
CA GLU A 226 10.94 11.87 7.20
C GLU A 226 9.68 11.02 7.22
N SER A 227 9.44 10.29 6.13
CA SER A 227 8.32 9.34 6.03
C SER A 227 8.43 8.21 7.04
N LEU A 228 9.65 7.73 7.32
CA LEU A 228 9.89 6.76 8.38
C LEU A 228 9.49 7.31 9.76
N GLN A 229 9.71 8.60 10.03
CA GLN A 229 9.28 9.25 11.28
C GLN A 229 7.77 9.42 11.38
N CYS A 230 7.05 9.40 10.26
CA CYS A 230 5.59 9.42 10.22
C CYS A 230 4.95 8.08 10.58
N MET A 231 5.73 7.00 10.70
CA MET A 231 5.25 5.66 11.00
C MET A 231 5.09 5.39 12.50
N SER A 232 4.02 4.69 12.84
CA SER A 232 3.79 4.08 14.15
C SER A 232 3.67 2.58 13.97
N VAL A 233 4.24 1.81 14.88
CA VAL A 233 4.21 0.34 14.87
C VAL A 233 3.89 -0.21 16.26
N SER A 234 3.43 -1.46 16.37
CA SER A 234 3.12 -2.11 17.64
C SER A 234 4.26 -2.01 18.66
N PRO A 235 3.94 -1.92 19.97
CA PRO A 235 4.93 -1.72 21.02
C PRO A 235 6.06 -2.76 21.00
N GLY A 236 7.29 -2.31 21.29
CA GLY A 236 8.45 -3.20 21.33
C GLY A 236 9.07 -3.50 19.96
N LEU A 237 8.46 -3.02 18.86
CA LEU A 237 9.01 -3.12 17.51
C LEU A 237 9.53 -1.77 17.01
N GLN A 238 10.28 -1.78 15.91
CA GLN A 238 10.73 -0.61 15.17
C GLN A 238 10.67 -0.89 13.67
N VAL A 239 10.51 0.18 12.89
CA VAL A 239 10.59 0.14 11.43
C VAL A 239 11.95 0.67 11.01
N VAL A 240 12.62 -0.02 10.08
CA VAL A 240 13.88 0.43 9.46
C VAL A 240 13.76 0.39 7.94
N LEU A 241 14.44 1.31 7.27
CA LEU A 241 14.46 1.40 5.80
C LEU A 241 15.48 0.42 5.23
N ALA A 242 15.05 -0.50 4.36
CA ALA A 242 15.92 -1.44 3.65
C ALA A 242 16.35 -0.88 2.29
N ALA A 243 15.43 -0.28 1.54
CA ALA A 243 15.72 0.34 0.25
C ALA A 243 14.72 1.46 -0.03
N SER A 244 15.15 2.48 -0.78
CA SER A 244 14.30 3.57 -1.26
C SER A 244 14.70 4.01 -2.67
N GLU A 245 13.99 4.98 -3.22
CA GLU A 245 14.41 5.67 -4.44
C GLU A 245 15.85 6.23 -4.32
N PRO A 246 16.67 6.19 -5.39
CA PRO A 246 16.39 5.69 -6.75
C PRO A 246 16.65 4.18 -6.95
N ASN A 247 17.07 3.46 -5.90
CA ASN A 247 17.42 2.03 -5.98
C ASN A 247 16.18 1.16 -6.18
N VAL A 248 15.04 1.60 -5.68
CA VAL A 248 13.74 0.98 -5.92
C VAL A 248 12.70 2.06 -6.25
N THR A 249 11.85 1.80 -7.24
CA THR A 249 10.77 2.69 -7.66
C THR A 249 9.51 1.90 -7.96
N ASP A 250 8.40 2.28 -7.35
CA ASP A 250 7.08 1.66 -7.46
C ASP A 250 7.06 0.13 -7.26
N PRO A 251 7.66 -0.37 -6.16
CA PRO A 251 7.77 -1.80 -5.93
C PRO A 251 6.41 -2.39 -5.52
N VAL A 252 6.14 -3.61 -5.99
CA VAL A 252 4.88 -4.30 -5.67
C VAL A 252 5.07 -5.70 -5.11
N ALA A 253 6.24 -6.31 -5.33
CA ALA A 253 6.56 -7.63 -4.81
C ALA A 253 8.06 -7.84 -4.68
N ILE A 254 8.44 -8.66 -3.70
CA ILE A 254 9.82 -9.10 -3.47
C ILE A 254 9.94 -10.63 -3.32
N ASP A 255 11.11 -11.15 -3.69
CA ASP A 255 11.55 -12.51 -3.33
C ASP A 255 13.05 -12.56 -3.01
N PHE A 256 13.45 -13.55 -2.24
CA PHE A 256 14.82 -13.65 -1.71
C PHE A 256 15.61 -14.70 -2.47
N GLY A 257 16.75 -14.30 -3.04
CA GLY A 257 17.68 -15.18 -3.72
C GLY A 257 18.62 -15.89 -2.74
N PRO A 258 19.00 -17.15 -2.99
CA PRO A 258 19.99 -17.87 -2.19
C PRO A 258 21.42 -17.37 -2.39
N ASP A 259 21.60 -16.35 -3.23
CA ASP A 259 22.84 -15.66 -3.58
C ASP A 259 22.96 -14.29 -2.88
N GLY A 260 22.16 -14.06 -1.84
CA GLY A 260 22.13 -12.81 -1.08
C GLY A 260 21.39 -11.67 -1.78
N ARG A 261 20.76 -11.91 -2.94
CA ARG A 261 20.04 -10.86 -3.68
C ARG A 261 18.58 -10.73 -3.22
N LEU A 262 18.11 -9.50 -3.13
CA LEU A 262 16.69 -9.18 -3.03
C LEU A 262 16.15 -8.90 -4.43
N TRP A 263 15.17 -9.67 -4.88
CA TRP A 263 14.50 -9.46 -6.17
C TRP A 263 13.25 -8.61 -5.98
N VAL A 264 13.04 -7.63 -6.85
CA VAL A 264 11.96 -6.64 -6.74
C VAL A 264 11.23 -6.51 -8.08
N ALA A 265 9.91 -6.66 -8.08
CA ALA A 265 9.04 -6.30 -9.19
C ALA A 265 8.56 -4.84 -9.04
N GLU A 266 8.72 -4.04 -10.08
CA GLU A 266 8.39 -2.61 -10.12
C GLU A 266 7.32 -2.34 -11.20
N MET A 267 6.24 -1.65 -10.82
CA MET A 267 4.99 -1.58 -11.60
C MET A 267 4.60 -0.14 -11.98
N SER A 268 5.54 0.61 -12.54
CA SER A 268 5.42 2.06 -12.81
C SER A 268 4.19 2.50 -13.63
N ASP A 269 3.57 1.60 -14.39
CA ASP A 269 2.41 1.91 -15.24
C ASP A 269 1.05 1.81 -14.54
N TYR A 270 1.01 1.45 -13.24
CA TYR A 270 -0.24 1.44 -12.48
C TYR A 270 -0.95 2.81 -12.53
N GLY A 271 -2.24 2.80 -12.86
CA GLY A 271 -3.05 4.01 -13.05
C GLY A 271 -3.24 4.42 -14.52
N ARG A 272 -2.43 3.92 -15.47
CA ARG A 272 -2.71 4.04 -16.91
C ARG A 272 -3.84 3.11 -17.30
N ASP A 273 -4.64 3.53 -18.27
CA ASP A 273 -5.69 2.66 -18.78
C ASP A 273 -5.06 1.44 -19.46
N VAL A 274 -5.23 0.26 -18.87
CA VAL A 274 -4.60 -0.99 -19.33
C VAL A 274 -5.15 -1.48 -20.69
N TYR A 275 -6.11 -0.76 -21.28
CA TYR A 275 -6.83 -1.16 -22.49
C TYR A 275 -6.39 -0.42 -23.76
N GLU A 276 -5.67 0.71 -23.68
CA GLU A 276 -5.20 1.46 -24.86
C GLU A 276 -3.80 2.09 -24.65
N SER A 277 -2.85 1.75 -25.53
CA SER A 277 -1.46 2.25 -25.56
C SER A 277 -0.70 2.17 -24.21
N PHE A 278 -0.43 0.95 -23.76
CA PHE A 278 0.41 0.70 -22.59
C PHE A 278 1.90 0.89 -22.96
N ALA A 279 2.60 1.79 -22.27
CA ALA A 279 4.06 1.83 -22.30
C ALA A 279 4.56 0.67 -21.45
N GLN A 280 5.37 -0.24 -22.01
CA GLN A 280 5.93 -1.35 -21.24
C GLN A 280 7.08 -0.84 -20.35
N SER A 281 6.76 -0.20 -19.22
CA SER A 281 7.78 0.40 -18.33
C SER A 281 8.04 -0.42 -17.06
N GLY A 282 7.23 -1.45 -16.81
CA GLY A 282 7.47 -2.40 -15.74
C GLY A 282 8.84 -3.07 -15.86
N LYS A 283 9.43 -3.38 -14.71
CA LYS A 283 10.78 -3.96 -14.63
C LYS A 283 10.92 -4.88 -13.43
N VAL A 284 11.93 -5.73 -13.48
CA VAL A 284 12.42 -6.50 -12.34
C VAL A 284 13.86 -6.11 -12.08
N ARG A 285 14.17 -5.82 -10.82
CA ARG A 285 15.52 -5.51 -10.35
C ARG A 285 15.98 -6.58 -9.37
N TRP A 286 17.30 -6.74 -9.25
CA TRP A 286 17.88 -7.32 -8.06
C TRP A 286 18.69 -6.27 -7.31
N LEU A 287 18.63 -6.35 -6.00
CA LEU A 287 19.28 -5.46 -5.07
C LEU A 287 20.30 -6.26 -4.24
N ARG A 288 21.39 -5.60 -3.84
CA ARG A 288 22.41 -6.18 -2.96
C ARG A 288 22.85 -5.19 -1.88
N ASP A 289 22.74 -5.64 -0.64
CA ASP A 289 23.41 -5.08 0.53
C ASP A 289 24.88 -5.53 0.48
N SER A 290 25.79 -4.59 0.23
CA SER A 290 27.19 -4.93 -0.04
C SER A 290 28.06 -4.92 1.21
N ASP A 291 27.67 -4.17 2.25
CA ASP A 291 28.43 -4.04 3.50
C ASP A 291 27.75 -4.71 4.70
N ASN A 292 26.58 -5.31 4.50
CA ASN A 292 25.75 -6.00 5.48
C ASN A 292 25.25 -5.09 6.61
N ASP A 293 25.00 -3.81 6.31
CA ASP A 293 24.41 -2.88 7.27
C ASP A 293 22.87 -2.94 7.32
N GLY A 294 22.28 -3.67 6.37
CA GLY A 294 20.84 -3.88 6.23
C GLY A 294 20.15 -2.92 5.26
N HIS A 295 20.88 -1.99 4.67
CA HIS A 295 20.48 -1.16 3.55
C HIS A 295 20.93 -1.81 2.24
N PHE A 296 20.23 -1.53 1.14
CA PHE A 296 20.57 -2.06 -0.18
C PHE A 296 21.04 -0.91 -1.09
N GLU A 297 22.36 -0.74 -1.19
CA GLU A 297 22.98 0.35 -1.94
C GLU A 297 23.07 0.06 -3.44
N THR A 298 23.12 -1.23 -3.81
CA THR A 298 23.27 -1.66 -5.19
C THR A 298 21.94 -2.13 -5.75
N ALA A 299 21.55 -1.62 -6.91
CA ALA A 299 20.35 -2.05 -7.62
C ALA A 299 20.57 -2.13 -9.12
N VAL A 300 20.36 -3.32 -9.70
CA VAL A 300 20.54 -3.57 -11.14
C VAL A 300 19.21 -3.96 -11.76
N THR A 301 18.85 -3.30 -12.86
CA THR A 301 17.72 -3.72 -13.70
C THR A 301 18.07 -5.03 -14.39
N PHE A 302 17.36 -6.09 -14.02
CA PHE A 302 17.53 -7.42 -14.57
C PHE A 302 16.74 -7.59 -15.87
N VAL A 303 15.48 -7.17 -15.86
CA VAL A 303 14.56 -7.17 -17.01
C VAL A 303 13.81 -5.85 -17.01
N ASP A 304 13.66 -5.23 -18.17
CA ASP A 304 12.76 -4.10 -18.43
C ASP A 304 11.80 -4.43 -19.58
N GLY A 305 10.95 -3.48 -19.97
CA GLY A 305 10.00 -3.72 -21.06
C GLY A 305 8.87 -4.67 -20.68
N LEU A 306 8.62 -4.88 -19.39
CA LEU A 306 7.50 -5.67 -18.92
C LEU A 306 6.21 -4.86 -19.03
N ARG A 307 5.08 -5.56 -19.08
CA ARG A 307 3.79 -4.86 -19.03
C ARG A 307 3.55 -4.42 -17.58
N PHE A 308 2.94 -5.30 -16.81
CA PHE A 308 2.37 -5.01 -15.52
C PHE A 308 2.82 -6.12 -14.56
N PRO A 309 4.10 -6.13 -14.16
CA PRO A 309 4.63 -7.18 -13.32
C PRO A 309 4.02 -7.08 -11.93
N THR A 310 3.34 -8.14 -11.49
CA THR A 310 2.61 -8.19 -10.21
C THR A 310 3.28 -9.05 -9.16
N ASP A 311 4.26 -9.88 -9.55
CA ASP A 311 5.02 -10.73 -8.64
C ASP A 311 6.35 -11.16 -9.27
N VAL A 312 7.34 -11.40 -8.42
CA VAL A 312 8.64 -11.99 -8.78
C VAL A 312 8.91 -13.18 -7.86
N LYS A 313 9.38 -14.29 -8.42
CA LYS A 313 9.73 -15.50 -7.65
C LYS A 313 11.04 -16.07 -8.18
N VAL A 314 12.05 -16.16 -7.33
CA VAL A 314 13.32 -16.83 -7.64
C VAL A 314 13.07 -18.27 -8.04
N TRP A 315 13.62 -18.66 -9.18
CA TRP A 315 13.47 -19.99 -9.74
C TRP A 315 14.73 -20.40 -10.49
N ARG A 316 15.39 -21.46 -9.99
CA ARG A 316 16.62 -22.01 -10.57
C ARG A 316 17.73 -20.95 -10.64
N ASP A 317 18.14 -20.61 -11.85
CA ASP A 317 19.19 -19.67 -12.24
C ASP A 317 18.64 -18.27 -12.61
N GLY A 318 17.36 -18.01 -12.34
CA GLY A 318 16.72 -16.73 -12.64
C GLY A 318 15.47 -16.48 -11.83
N VAL A 319 14.47 -15.85 -12.44
CA VAL A 319 13.19 -15.51 -11.80
C VAL A 319 12.00 -15.81 -12.68
N LEU A 320 10.90 -16.24 -12.05
CA LEU A 320 9.57 -16.21 -12.62
C LEU A 320 8.94 -14.85 -12.39
N ILE A 321 8.25 -14.33 -13.40
CA ILE A 321 7.60 -13.03 -13.38
C ILE A 321 6.14 -13.21 -13.76
N CYS A 322 5.23 -12.78 -12.89
CA CYS A 322 3.81 -12.67 -13.22
C CYS A 322 3.60 -11.37 -14.01
N ASP A 323 3.46 -11.48 -15.33
CA ASP A 323 3.25 -10.35 -16.25
C ASP A 323 2.04 -10.64 -17.15
N ALA A 324 0.84 -10.59 -16.56
CA ALA A 324 -0.40 -11.02 -17.20
C ALA A 324 -0.55 -10.46 -18.64
N PRO A 325 -0.89 -11.30 -19.64
CA PRO A 325 -1.49 -12.62 -19.53
C PRO A 325 -0.47 -13.76 -19.32
N ASP A 326 0.80 -13.45 -19.07
CA ASP A 326 1.91 -14.39 -19.15
C ASP A 326 2.55 -14.64 -17.76
N ILE A 327 3.09 -15.84 -17.57
CA ILE A 327 4.15 -16.10 -16.59
C ILE A 327 5.44 -16.32 -17.38
N LEU A 328 6.41 -15.45 -17.15
CA LEU A 328 7.71 -15.46 -17.81
C LEU A 328 8.75 -16.12 -16.91
N TRP A 329 9.78 -16.72 -17.51
CA TRP A 329 11.01 -17.15 -16.84
C TRP A 329 12.17 -16.37 -17.46
N ALA A 330 12.76 -15.49 -16.68
CA ALA A 330 13.86 -14.64 -17.08
C ALA A 330 15.17 -15.13 -16.43
N ARG A 331 16.23 -15.27 -17.22
CA ARG A 331 17.52 -15.83 -16.82
C ARG A 331 18.67 -15.01 -17.36
N ASP A 332 19.77 -15.02 -16.62
CA ASP A 332 21.07 -14.53 -17.07
C ASP A 332 21.99 -15.71 -17.37
N THR A 333 22.09 -16.05 -18.65
CA THR A 333 22.95 -17.13 -19.14
C THR A 333 24.38 -16.65 -19.46
N SER A 334 24.59 -15.32 -19.45
CA SER A 334 25.87 -14.68 -19.76
C SER A 334 26.72 -14.38 -18.52
N GLY A 335 26.09 -14.23 -17.35
CA GLY A 335 26.70 -13.86 -16.08
C GLY A 335 26.95 -12.36 -15.90
N ASP A 336 26.34 -11.48 -16.72
CA ASP A 336 26.52 -10.03 -16.64
C ASP A 336 25.56 -9.33 -15.66
N GLY A 337 24.69 -10.10 -15.01
CA GLY A 337 23.69 -9.62 -14.06
C GLY A 337 22.39 -9.14 -14.71
N LYS A 338 22.18 -9.35 -16.01
CA LYS A 338 20.95 -9.00 -16.74
C LYS A 338 20.37 -10.21 -17.44
N ALA A 339 19.05 -10.21 -17.62
CA ALA A 339 18.42 -11.29 -18.35
C ALA A 339 18.74 -11.21 -19.84
N ASP A 340 19.21 -12.32 -20.40
CA ASP A 340 19.44 -12.51 -21.83
C ASP A 340 18.52 -13.59 -22.43
N ASP A 341 17.82 -14.35 -21.59
CA ASP A 341 16.76 -15.29 -21.96
C ASP A 341 15.50 -15.01 -21.16
N VAL A 342 14.43 -14.59 -21.86
CA VAL A 342 13.10 -14.38 -21.30
C VAL A 342 12.11 -15.27 -22.04
N THR A 343 11.78 -16.41 -21.43
CA THR A 343 10.91 -17.43 -22.02
C THR A 343 9.53 -17.39 -21.38
N LYS A 344 8.47 -17.44 -22.20
CA LYS A 344 7.09 -17.57 -21.71
C LYS A 344 6.78 -19.02 -21.37
N LEU A 345 6.39 -19.30 -20.12
CA LEU A 345 6.00 -20.64 -19.68
C LEU A 345 4.50 -20.89 -19.83
N PHE A 346 3.70 -19.93 -19.33
CA PHE A 346 2.24 -20.00 -19.32
C PHE A 346 1.64 -18.71 -19.89
N THR A 347 0.48 -18.81 -20.52
CA THR A 347 -0.27 -17.67 -21.08
C THR A 347 -1.77 -17.86 -20.94
N GLY A 348 -2.55 -16.78 -21.02
CA GLY A 348 -4.01 -16.82 -20.96
C GLY A 348 -4.60 -16.43 -19.60
N PHE A 349 -3.78 -15.89 -18.70
CA PHE A 349 -4.29 -15.22 -17.50
C PHE A 349 -5.04 -13.95 -17.87
N GLU A 350 -6.08 -13.65 -17.11
CA GLU A 350 -6.97 -12.53 -17.39
C GLU A 350 -6.27 -11.17 -17.23
N VAL A 351 -6.62 -10.23 -18.11
CA VAL A 351 -6.03 -8.88 -18.14
C VAL A 351 -7.05 -7.76 -18.02
N ARG A 352 -8.34 -8.08 -17.94
CA ARG A 352 -9.43 -7.11 -17.93
C ARG A 352 -9.51 -6.23 -16.69
N ASN A 353 -8.69 -6.43 -15.67
CA ASN A 353 -8.66 -5.58 -14.48
C ASN A 353 -7.22 -5.46 -13.97
N ALA A 354 -6.75 -4.23 -13.82
CA ALA A 354 -5.41 -3.92 -13.33
C ALA A 354 -5.15 -4.40 -11.89
N GLN A 355 -6.19 -4.44 -11.04
CA GLN A 355 -6.12 -4.74 -9.62
C GLN A 355 -6.33 -6.24 -9.29
N ALA A 356 -6.52 -7.07 -10.31
CA ALA A 356 -6.97 -8.44 -10.17
C ALA A 356 -6.36 -9.29 -11.32
N ARG A 357 -5.07 -9.56 -11.17
CA ARG A 357 -4.20 -10.30 -12.12
C ARG A 357 -3.46 -11.42 -11.39
N VAL A 358 -2.90 -12.37 -12.14
CA VAL A 358 -2.05 -13.44 -11.57
C VAL A 358 -0.95 -12.86 -10.68
N ASN A 359 -0.71 -13.43 -9.49
CA ASN A 359 0.31 -12.95 -8.55
C ASN A 359 0.61 -13.98 -7.44
N SER A 360 1.47 -13.61 -6.48
CA SER A 360 1.75 -14.33 -5.23
C SER A 360 2.17 -15.80 -5.40
N LEU A 361 3.19 -16.06 -6.22
CA LEU A 361 3.81 -17.36 -6.38
C LEU A 361 4.52 -17.77 -5.08
N ARG A 362 4.14 -18.91 -4.50
CA ARG A 362 4.70 -19.43 -3.24
C ARG A 362 5.00 -20.92 -3.33
N TRP A 363 6.13 -21.32 -2.74
CA TRP A 363 6.58 -22.72 -2.69
C TRP A 363 5.69 -23.56 -1.79
N GLY A 364 5.14 -24.65 -2.31
CA GLY A 364 4.36 -25.65 -1.58
C GLY A 364 5.22 -26.79 -1.04
N LEU A 365 4.72 -27.47 0.00
CA LEU A 365 5.38 -28.64 0.60
C LEU A 365 5.30 -29.88 -0.30
N ASP A 366 4.49 -29.85 -1.35
CA ASP A 366 4.40 -30.86 -2.40
C ASP A 366 5.40 -30.62 -3.55
N ASN A 367 6.29 -29.63 -3.40
CA ASN A 367 7.32 -29.24 -4.39
C ASN A 367 6.78 -28.50 -5.62
N TRP A 368 5.56 -27.95 -5.53
CA TRP A 368 4.93 -27.13 -6.57
C TRP A 368 4.89 -25.66 -6.17
N LEU A 369 4.71 -24.77 -7.14
CA LEU A 369 4.40 -23.36 -6.88
C LEU A 369 2.89 -23.15 -6.90
N TYR A 370 2.37 -22.39 -5.95
CA TYR A 370 0.98 -21.96 -5.92
C TYR A 370 0.88 -20.47 -6.18
N GLY A 371 -0.16 -20.03 -6.87
CA GLY A 371 -0.39 -18.62 -7.17
C GLY A 371 -1.86 -18.22 -7.08
N ALA A 372 -2.10 -16.93 -6.90
CA ALA A 372 -3.43 -16.33 -6.96
C ALA A 372 -3.86 -16.14 -8.42
N GLY A 373 -5.10 -16.48 -8.74
CA GLY A 373 -5.68 -16.24 -10.07
C GLY A 373 -6.10 -14.78 -10.31
N GLY A 374 -6.00 -13.91 -9.31
CA GLY A 374 -6.39 -12.51 -9.42
C GLY A 374 -7.90 -12.35 -9.56
N LEU A 375 -8.69 -13.04 -8.74
CA LEU A 375 -10.16 -13.20 -8.81
C LEU A 375 -10.71 -13.91 -10.06
N PHE A 376 -10.15 -13.62 -11.23
CA PHE A 376 -10.73 -14.01 -12.51
C PHE A 376 -10.09 -15.27 -13.09
N GLY A 377 -8.81 -15.53 -12.84
CA GLY A 377 -8.09 -16.67 -13.38
C GLY A 377 -7.87 -16.55 -14.88
N GLY A 378 -8.35 -17.54 -15.64
CA GLY A 378 -8.29 -17.55 -17.10
C GLY A 378 -8.24 -18.96 -17.70
N THR A 379 -8.23 -19.04 -19.02
CA THR A 379 -8.00 -20.28 -19.77
C THR A 379 -6.51 -20.36 -20.12
N ILE A 380 -5.76 -21.12 -19.32
CA ILE A 380 -4.30 -21.06 -19.32
C ILE A 380 -3.72 -22.12 -20.25
N SER A 381 -2.86 -21.68 -21.17
CA SER A 381 -2.09 -22.56 -22.05
C SER A 381 -0.66 -22.70 -21.53
N SER A 382 -0.20 -23.93 -21.38
CA SER A 382 1.22 -24.24 -21.17
C SER A 382 1.94 -24.27 -22.51
N LEU A 383 3.02 -23.50 -22.66
CA LEU A 383 3.79 -23.52 -23.90
C LEU A 383 4.70 -24.74 -24.02
N GLN A 384 5.04 -25.37 -22.91
CA GLN A 384 5.87 -26.56 -22.87
C GLN A 384 5.08 -27.83 -23.18
N THR A 385 3.94 -28.05 -22.49
CA THR A 385 3.13 -29.28 -22.67
C THR A 385 2.06 -29.15 -23.74
N ARG A 386 1.75 -27.92 -24.18
CA ARG A 386 0.63 -27.59 -25.07
C ARG A 386 -0.76 -27.90 -24.48
N SER A 387 -0.84 -28.16 -23.18
CA SER A 387 -2.11 -28.33 -22.49
C SER A 387 -2.83 -26.99 -22.31
N VAL A 388 -4.15 -27.03 -22.36
CA VAL A 388 -5.03 -25.91 -22.02
C VAL A 388 -5.83 -26.30 -20.78
N VAL A 389 -5.82 -25.43 -19.77
CA VAL A 389 -6.42 -25.69 -18.45
C VAL A 389 -7.34 -24.54 -18.08
N GLU A 390 -8.56 -24.86 -17.67
CA GLU A 390 -9.53 -23.86 -17.23
C GLU A 390 -9.29 -23.53 -15.74
N CYS A 391 -9.00 -22.25 -15.46
CA CYS A 391 -8.75 -21.74 -14.12
C CYS A 391 -9.63 -20.52 -13.79
N SER A 392 -10.71 -20.27 -14.54
CA SER A 392 -11.63 -19.17 -14.26
C SER A 392 -12.16 -19.21 -12.82
N ASN A 393 -12.07 -18.08 -12.12
CA ASN A 393 -12.48 -17.89 -10.72
C ASN A 393 -11.77 -18.83 -9.72
N ARG A 394 -10.57 -19.30 -10.07
CA ARG A 394 -9.79 -20.25 -9.29
C ARG A 394 -8.36 -19.75 -9.12
N ASP A 395 -7.77 -20.07 -7.99
CA ASP A 395 -6.31 -20.06 -7.83
C ASP A 395 -5.70 -21.28 -8.52
N PHE A 396 -4.37 -21.32 -8.64
CA PHE A 396 -3.67 -22.40 -9.34
C PHE A 396 -2.45 -22.90 -8.58
N ARG A 397 -2.00 -24.09 -8.97
CA ARG A 397 -0.63 -24.56 -8.73
C ARG A 397 0.03 -24.95 -10.04
N MET A 398 1.35 -24.83 -10.11
CA MET A 398 2.14 -25.16 -11.28
C MET A 398 3.47 -25.81 -10.89
N ASN A 399 3.97 -26.63 -11.80
CA ASN A 399 5.34 -27.08 -11.82
C ASN A 399 6.02 -26.44 -13.05
N PRO A 400 6.85 -25.40 -12.86
CA PRO A 400 7.47 -24.69 -13.97
C PRO A 400 8.41 -25.56 -14.82
N ASP A 401 9.06 -26.57 -14.23
CA ASP A 401 10.03 -27.41 -14.95
C ASP A 401 9.34 -28.43 -15.87
N SER A 402 8.20 -28.97 -15.45
CA SER A 402 7.39 -29.88 -16.27
C SER A 402 6.39 -29.16 -17.17
N GLY A 403 6.11 -27.88 -16.89
CA GLY A 403 5.13 -27.08 -17.59
C GLY A 403 3.69 -27.45 -17.27
N VAL A 404 3.44 -28.17 -16.17
CA VAL A 404 2.09 -28.56 -15.74
C VAL A 404 1.50 -27.47 -14.86
N ILE A 405 0.21 -27.16 -15.07
CA ILE A 405 -0.58 -26.24 -14.27
C ILE A 405 -1.95 -26.86 -13.96
N GLU A 406 -2.45 -26.64 -12.75
CA GLU A 406 -3.71 -27.21 -12.28
C GLU A 406 -4.50 -26.16 -11.48
N PRO A 407 -5.83 -26.10 -11.63
CA PRO A 407 -6.66 -25.27 -10.77
C PRO A 407 -6.68 -25.87 -9.36
N VAL A 408 -6.72 -25.01 -8.36
CA VAL A 408 -6.92 -25.37 -6.95
C VAL A 408 -8.06 -24.54 -6.37
N THR A 409 -8.54 -24.88 -5.18
CA THR A 409 -9.51 -24.02 -4.48
C THR A 409 -8.87 -22.69 -4.09
N GLY A 410 -9.71 -21.67 -4.01
CA GLY A 410 -9.32 -20.28 -3.76
C GLY A 410 -9.74 -19.38 -4.92
N ASN A 411 -9.96 -18.10 -4.62
CA ASN A 411 -10.33 -17.07 -5.59
C ASN A 411 -9.64 -15.76 -5.16
N THR A 412 -8.30 -15.79 -5.07
CA THR A 412 -7.52 -14.77 -4.33
C THR A 412 -7.26 -13.59 -5.24
N GLN A 413 -7.48 -12.38 -4.71
CA GLN A 413 -7.22 -11.18 -5.49
C GLN A 413 -5.72 -10.89 -5.53
N GLN A 414 -5.10 -10.72 -4.37
CA GLN A 414 -3.66 -10.53 -4.20
C GLN A 414 -3.27 -11.09 -2.82
N GLY A 415 -2.09 -11.69 -2.66
CA GLY A 415 -1.60 -12.13 -1.34
C GLY A 415 -1.92 -13.59 -1.01
N ARG A 416 -1.85 -14.52 -1.97
CA ARG A 416 -1.94 -15.95 -1.66
C ARG A 416 -0.68 -16.39 -0.91
N CYS A 417 -0.85 -16.99 0.27
CA CYS A 417 0.27 -17.45 1.10
C CYS A 417 -0.08 -18.75 1.84
N ARG A 418 0.92 -19.35 2.50
CA ARG A 418 0.74 -20.51 3.36
C ARG A 418 1.46 -20.35 4.69
N ASN A 419 1.03 -21.10 5.69
CA ASN A 419 1.78 -21.30 6.93
C ASN A 419 2.80 -22.46 6.79
N ASP A 420 3.44 -22.80 7.90
CA ASP A 420 4.42 -23.89 7.98
C ASP A 420 3.82 -25.30 7.85
N TRP A 421 2.52 -25.44 8.08
CA TRP A 421 1.79 -26.70 8.04
C TRP A 421 1.21 -27.01 6.65
N GLY A 422 1.41 -26.13 5.67
CA GLY A 422 0.89 -26.31 4.31
C GLY A 422 -0.58 -25.93 4.14
N GLU A 423 -1.14 -25.18 5.09
CA GLU A 423 -2.48 -24.60 4.99
C GLU A 423 -2.39 -23.28 4.22
N TRP A 424 -3.33 -23.03 3.31
CA TRP A 424 -3.31 -21.90 2.38
C TRP A 424 -4.30 -20.81 2.77
N PHE A 425 -3.94 -19.55 2.49
CA PHE A 425 -4.71 -18.36 2.80
C PHE A 425 -4.69 -17.38 1.63
N GLY A 426 -5.67 -16.49 1.59
CA GLY A 426 -5.72 -15.38 0.64
C GLY A 426 -6.54 -14.21 1.19
N CYS A 427 -6.58 -13.11 0.44
CA CYS A 427 -7.41 -11.95 0.74
C CYS A 427 -8.09 -11.41 -0.52
N SER A 428 -8.94 -10.40 -0.34
CA SER A 428 -9.51 -9.56 -1.40
C SER A 428 -9.67 -8.14 -0.87
N ASN A 429 -9.98 -7.17 -1.73
CA ASN A 429 -10.10 -5.76 -1.31
C ASN A 429 -10.98 -5.53 -0.07
N GLY A 430 -12.06 -6.30 0.08
CA GLY A 430 -12.99 -6.21 1.22
C GLY A 430 -12.85 -7.32 2.26
N THR A 431 -11.82 -8.17 2.18
CA THR A 431 -11.62 -9.29 3.11
C THR A 431 -10.14 -9.45 3.43
N LEU A 432 -9.76 -9.12 4.67
CA LEU A 432 -8.37 -9.11 5.14
C LEU A 432 -7.72 -10.50 5.11
N LEU A 433 -8.45 -11.54 5.51
CA LEU A 433 -7.95 -12.90 5.58
C LEU A 433 -9.07 -13.89 5.28
N ARG A 434 -8.75 -14.93 4.53
CA ARG A 434 -9.57 -16.15 4.47
C ARG A 434 -8.67 -17.37 4.27
N PRO A 435 -8.92 -18.50 4.95
CA PRO A 435 -8.27 -19.74 4.60
C PRO A 435 -8.89 -20.32 3.34
N ILE A 436 -8.14 -21.20 2.73
CA ILE A 436 -8.46 -21.86 1.49
C ILE A 436 -8.40 -23.35 1.77
N SER A 437 -9.53 -24.03 1.64
CA SER A 437 -9.57 -25.50 1.70
C SER A 437 -8.67 -26.09 0.61
N SER A 438 -7.87 -27.08 0.97
CA SER A 438 -7.02 -27.84 0.04
C SER A 438 -7.72 -29.09 -0.53
N ASP A 439 -9.03 -29.25 -0.32
CA ASP A 439 -9.72 -30.53 -0.50
C ASP A 439 -10.24 -30.79 -1.91
N ASP A 440 -10.07 -29.85 -2.84
CA ASP A 440 -10.63 -29.94 -4.19
C ASP A 440 -10.23 -31.23 -4.92
N ALA A 441 -9.01 -31.72 -4.68
CA ALA A 441 -8.55 -32.99 -5.24
C ALA A 441 -9.33 -34.20 -4.72
N TYR A 442 -9.85 -34.16 -3.49
CA TYR A 442 -10.73 -35.19 -2.92
C TYR A 442 -12.18 -35.01 -3.37
N GLU A 443 -12.67 -33.77 -3.43
CA GLU A 443 -14.03 -33.46 -3.89
C GLU A 443 -14.25 -33.92 -5.33
N ARG A 444 -13.26 -33.72 -6.21
CA ARG A 444 -13.30 -34.23 -7.59
C ARG A 444 -13.42 -35.77 -7.68
N ARG A 445 -13.03 -36.52 -6.64
CA ARG A 445 -13.15 -37.99 -6.63
C ARG A 445 -14.61 -38.44 -6.50
N ASN A 446 -15.47 -37.59 -5.94
CA ASN A 446 -16.89 -37.88 -5.80
C ASN A 446 -17.75 -36.73 -6.36
N PRO A 447 -18.24 -36.83 -7.61
CA PRO A 447 -19.07 -35.79 -8.21
C PRO A 447 -20.44 -35.60 -7.52
N LEU A 448 -20.82 -36.47 -6.58
CA LEU A 448 -22.03 -36.36 -5.76
C LEU A 448 -21.73 -35.74 -4.38
N ALA A 449 -20.46 -35.55 -4.00
CA ALA A 449 -20.11 -34.88 -2.77
C ALA A 449 -20.46 -33.39 -2.89
N ILE A 450 -21.25 -32.89 -1.95
CA ILE A 450 -21.41 -31.45 -1.77
C ILE A 450 -20.08 -30.95 -1.22
N PRO A 451 -19.43 -29.94 -1.85
CA PRO A 451 -18.20 -29.36 -1.33
C PRO A 451 -18.36 -29.07 0.15
N SER A 452 -17.40 -29.53 0.95
CA SER A 452 -17.36 -29.18 2.37
C SER A 452 -17.39 -27.66 2.43
N SER A 453 -18.28 -27.07 3.25
CA SER A 453 -18.12 -25.65 3.58
C SER A 453 -16.66 -25.45 4.02
N LEU A 454 -16.04 -24.36 3.54
CA LEU A 454 -14.68 -23.94 3.90
C LEU A 454 -14.42 -24.21 5.39
N PRO A 455 -13.17 -24.50 5.81
CA PRO A 455 -12.86 -24.60 7.24
C PRO A 455 -13.51 -23.42 7.95
N SER A 456 -14.30 -23.70 8.99
CA SER A 456 -15.06 -22.67 9.69
C SER A 456 -14.04 -21.65 10.21
N VAL A 457 -14.10 -20.44 9.68
CA VAL A 457 -13.37 -19.32 10.27
C VAL A 457 -14.38 -18.40 10.89
N VAL A 458 -14.19 -18.23 12.19
CA VAL A 458 -14.81 -17.17 12.93
C VAL A 458 -13.74 -16.09 13.03
N ILE A 459 -13.86 -15.07 12.18
CA ILE A 459 -13.16 -13.82 12.40
C ILE A 459 -14.12 -12.94 13.18
N ASP A 460 -13.70 -12.49 14.35
CA ASP A 460 -14.51 -11.60 15.18
C ASP A 460 -14.79 -10.30 14.40
N ALA A 461 -16.00 -9.77 14.53
CA ALA A 461 -16.41 -8.57 13.77
C ALA A 461 -15.49 -7.37 14.01
N ASP A 462 -14.88 -7.31 15.19
CA ASP A 462 -13.94 -6.26 15.62
C ASP A 462 -12.55 -6.44 14.99
N ALA A 463 -12.18 -7.66 14.60
CA ALA A 463 -10.95 -7.93 13.84
C ALA A 463 -11.04 -7.45 12.38
N HIS A 464 -12.21 -7.00 11.93
CA HIS A 464 -12.40 -6.33 10.64
C HIS A 464 -12.47 -4.80 10.76
N GLN A 465 -12.34 -4.25 11.96
CA GLN A 465 -12.30 -2.81 12.18
C GLN A 465 -10.87 -2.30 11.89
N LEU A 466 -10.74 -1.16 11.23
CA LEU A 466 -9.46 -0.49 11.03
C LEU A 466 -9.42 0.83 11.83
N PHE A 467 -8.21 1.24 12.24
CA PHE A 467 -7.91 2.51 12.91
C PHE A 467 -6.92 3.33 12.08
N PRO A 468 -7.36 3.89 10.94
CA PRO A 468 -6.50 4.73 10.13
C PRO A 468 -6.09 6.04 10.85
N PRO A 469 -5.03 6.70 10.36
CA PRO A 469 -4.75 8.10 10.70
C PRO A 469 -5.94 9.02 10.41
N ALA A 470 -6.04 10.14 11.14
CA ALA A 470 -7.19 11.05 11.04
C ALA A 470 -7.30 11.80 9.70
N ASP A 471 -6.18 12.16 9.07
CA ASP A 471 -6.13 12.88 7.79
C ASP A 471 -5.68 11.93 6.66
N LEU A 472 -6.65 11.27 6.03
CA LEU A 472 -6.42 10.37 4.90
C LEU A 472 -6.55 11.10 3.55
N VAL A 473 -5.90 10.57 2.52
CA VAL A 473 -6.25 10.86 1.13
C VAL A 473 -7.26 9.80 0.68
N THR A 474 -8.54 10.16 0.65
CA THR A 474 -9.62 9.29 0.16
C THR A 474 -10.27 9.87 -1.09
N PHE A 475 -10.77 8.97 -1.93
CA PHE A 475 -11.54 9.28 -3.13
C PHE A 475 -12.93 8.61 -3.05
N GLU A 476 -13.81 8.90 -4.00
CA GLU A 476 -15.24 8.54 -3.91
C GLU A 476 -15.50 7.05 -3.64
N LEU A 477 -14.67 6.14 -4.18
CA LEU A 477 -14.82 4.69 -3.96
C LEU A 477 -13.90 4.11 -2.89
N SER A 478 -13.14 4.95 -2.18
CA SER A 478 -12.31 4.53 -1.04
C SER A 478 -13.11 3.98 0.13
N GLY A 479 -14.44 4.15 0.13
CA GLY A 479 -15.34 3.69 1.18
C GLY A 479 -15.27 4.54 2.45
N ALA A 480 -16.06 4.16 3.46
CA ALA A 480 -15.98 4.80 4.77
C ALA A 480 -14.69 4.37 5.49
N PRO A 481 -13.95 5.31 6.12
CA PRO A 481 -12.79 4.96 6.93
C PRO A 481 -13.11 3.88 7.98
N GLY A 482 -12.17 2.97 8.21
CA GLY A 482 -12.30 1.96 9.27
C GLY A 482 -12.77 0.59 8.81
N ARG A 483 -12.92 0.37 7.50
CA ARG A 483 -13.20 -0.96 6.90
C ARG A 483 -12.29 -1.18 5.71
N ALA A 484 -11.87 -2.43 5.49
CA ALA A 484 -11.02 -2.80 4.37
C ALA A 484 -11.70 -2.49 3.02
N THR A 485 -11.01 -1.75 2.16
CA THR A 485 -11.47 -1.36 0.82
C THR A 485 -10.41 -1.63 -0.26
N SER A 486 -9.17 -1.89 0.15
CA SER A 486 -8.00 -2.13 -0.68
C SER A 486 -7.07 -3.21 -0.11
N ALA A 487 -7.60 -4.11 0.74
CA ALA A 487 -6.81 -5.15 1.39
C ALA A 487 -6.04 -6.03 0.38
N CYS A 488 -4.73 -6.07 0.55
CA CYS A 488 -3.79 -6.78 -0.30
C CYS A 488 -2.56 -7.23 0.50
N GLY A 489 -1.61 -7.86 -0.17
CA GLY A 489 -0.29 -8.13 0.35
C GLY A 489 -0.22 -9.18 1.45
N LEU A 490 -1.28 -9.98 1.66
CA LEU A 490 -1.39 -10.89 2.80
C LEU A 490 -0.17 -11.80 2.96
N GLY A 491 0.36 -11.84 4.18
CA GLY A 491 1.41 -12.76 4.62
C GLY A 491 1.09 -13.37 5.98
N ILE A 492 1.41 -14.66 6.15
CA ILE A 492 1.45 -15.30 7.46
C ILE A 492 2.88 -15.22 7.98
N TYR A 493 3.06 -14.71 9.21
CA TYR A 493 4.38 -14.61 9.81
C TYR A 493 4.90 -15.99 10.24
N ARG A 494 6.12 -16.33 9.81
CA ARG A 494 6.69 -17.70 9.88
C ARG A 494 8.09 -17.68 10.51
N ASP A 495 8.27 -16.86 11.53
CA ASP A 495 9.50 -16.76 12.31
C ASP A 495 9.15 -16.40 13.77
N THR A 496 10.13 -16.30 14.65
CA THR A 496 9.94 -15.93 16.06
C THR A 496 10.73 -14.69 16.47
N LEU A 497 11.40 -14.00 15.53
CA LEU A 497 12.17 -12.78 15.80
C LEU A 497 11.32 -11.67 16.43
N LEU A 498 10.10 -11.44 15.94
CA LEU A 498 9.16 -10.47 16.52
C LEU A 498 8.62 -10.91 17.90
N GLY A 499 8.79 -12.18 18.27
CA GLY A 499 8.20 -12.82 19.45
C GLY A 499 7.24 -13.95 19.08
N ASP A 500 7.11 -14.94 19.96
CA ASP A 500 6.25 -16.13 19.73
C ASP A 500 4.77 -15.77 19.58
N ASP A 501 4.34 -14.64 20.14
CA ASP A 501 2.95 -14.16 20.04
C ASP A 501 2.57 -13.75 18.61
N PHE A 502 3.55 -13.42 17.77
CA PHE A 502 3.33 -13.07 16.35
C PHE A 502 3.34 -14.29 15.43
N LEU A 503 3.85 -15.45 15.90
CA LEU A 503 4.00 -16.64 15.07
C LEU A 503 2.62 -17.13 14.58
N ASN A 504 2.49 -17.27 13.25
CA ASN A 504 1.27 -17.59 12.51
C ASN A 504 0.22 -16.48 12.37
N ASP A 505 0.50 -15.28 12.87
CA ASP A 505 -0.42 -14.16 12.65
C ASP A 505 -0.44 -13.74 11.19
N ALA A 506 -1.60 -13.23 10.79
CA ALA A 506 -1.85 -12.74 9.45
C ALA A 506 -1.63 -11.23 9.40
N PHE A 507 -0.81 -10.78 8.46
CA PHE A 507 -0.55 -9.37 8.20
C PHE A 507 -1.07 -9.01 6.81
N THR A 508 -1.87 -7.97 6.71
CA THR A 508 -2.52 -7.55 5.45
C THR A 508 -2.31 -6.06 5.25
N CYS A 509 -1.84 -5.67 4.06
CA CYS A 509 -1.69 -4.27 3.70
C CYS A 509 -3.05 -3.64 3.38
N GLU A 510 -3.21 -2.37 3.75
CA GLU A 510 -4.36 -1.54 3.44
C GLU A 510 -3.87 -0.16 2.97
N PRO A 511 -3.56 -0.01 1.66
CA PRO A 511 -2.92 1.20 1.15
C PRO A 511 -3.81 2.45 1.19
N VAL A 512 -5.14 2.33 1.09
CA VAL A 512 -6.05 3.48 1.23
C VAL A 512 -6.00 4.04 2.66
N HIS A 513 -5.90 3.16 3.66
CA HIS A 513 -5.80 3.52 5.07
C HIS A 513 -4.37 3.70 5.58
N GLN A 514 -3.37 3.57 4.70
CA GLN A 514 -1.94 3.80 4.99
C GLN A 514 -1.44 2.91 6.13
N SER A 515 -1.86 1.63 6.12
CA SER A 515 -1.61 0.72 7.22
C SER A 515 -1.28 -0.71 6.79
N VAL A 516 -0.70 -1.46 7.73
CA VAL A 516 -0.65 -2.92 7.74
C VAL A 516 -1.44 -3.38 8.96
N HIS A 517 -2.44 -4.20 8.73
CA HIS A 517 -3.32 -4.75 9.75
C HIS A 517 -2.86 -6.15 10.17
N ARG A 518 -2.86 -6.44 11.48
CA ARG A 518 -2.59 -7.77 12.04
C ARG A 518 -3.88 -8.41 12.54
N ILE A 519 -4.07 -9.67 12.21
CA ILE A 519 -5.07 -10.55 12.84
C ILE A 519 -4.31 -11.59 13.65
N ASP A 520 -4.57 -11.63 14.96
CA ASP A 520 -4.15 -12.73 15.83
C ASP A 520 -4.89 -13.99 15.37
N PHE A 521 -4.15 -14.90 14.76
CA PHE A 521 -4.72 -15.96 13.96
C PHE A 521 -4.32 -17.33 14.51
N ARG A 522 -5.28 -18.00 15.13
CA ARG A 522 -5.03 -19.25 15.85
C ARG A 522 -5.76 -20.44 15.23
N PRO A 523 -5.09 -21.59 15.07
CA PRO A 523 -5.75 -22.82 14.67
C PRO A 523 -6.68 -23.31 15.80
N THR A 524 -7.81 -23.89 15.41
CA THR A 524 -8.71 -24.63 16.31
C THR A 524 -8.79 -26.09 15.87
N GLU A 525 -9.56 -26.92 16.59
CA GLU A 525 -9.73 -28.32 16.22
C GLU A 525 -10.30 -28.51 14.79
N SER A 526 -11.23 -27.64 14.37
CA SER A 526 -11.95 -27.77 13.10
C SER A 526 -11.73 -26.62 12.10
N GLY A 527 -10.86 -25.66 12.41
CA GLY A 527 -10.62 -24.52 11.54
C GLY A 527 -9.68 -23.50 12.16
N PHE A 528 -10.06 -22.24 12.09
CA PHE A 528 -9.27 -21.13 12.63
C PHE A 528 -10.16 -20.09 13.30
N VAL A 529 -9.60 -19.38 14.26
CA VAL A 529 -10.21 -18.19 14.85
C VAL A 529 -9.26 -17.02 14.62
N GLY A 530 -9.83 -15.90 14.18
CA GLY A 530 -9.12 -14.64 14.02
C GLY A 530 -9.72 -13.59 14.94
N SER A 531 -8.89 -12.97 15.76
CA SER A 531 -9.27 -11.86 16.63
C SER A 531 -8.34 -10.67 16.42
N ARG A 532 -8.79 -9.49 16.85
CA ARG A 532 -7.88 -8.35 16.97
C ARG A 532 -6.88 -8.66 18.09
N ALA A 533 -5.61 -8.35 17.88
CA ALA A 533 -4.63 -8.55 18.92
C ALA A 533 -4.89 -7.63 20.12
N ALA A 534 -4.69 -8.16 21.33
CA ALA A 534 -5.02 -7.45 22.58
C ALA A 534 -4.18 -6.18 22.80
N ASP A 535 -2.99 -6.10 22.20
CA ASP A 535 -2.10 -4.94 22.24
C ASP A 535 -2.39 -3.91 21.13
N GLU A 536 -3.40 -4.17 20.30
CA GLU A 536 -3.75 -3.38 19.12
C GLU A 536 -5.26 -3.00 19.09
N GLU A 537 -5.97 -3.06 20.22
CA GLU A 537 -7.44 -2.84 20.29
C GLU A 537 -7.92 -1.49 19.74
N ASP A 538 -7.06 -0.47 19.72
CA ASP A 538 -7.36 0.91 19.32
C ASP A 538 -6.41 1.48 18.25
N ARG A 539 -5.62 0.63 17.60
CA ARG A 539 -4.58 1.02 16.63
C ARG A 539 -4.34 -0.06 15.57
N GLU A 540 -3.58 0.29 14.55
CA GLU A 540 -3.07 -0.68 13.58
C GLU A 540 -1.68 -1.19 13.99
N PHE A 541 -1.33 -2.40 13.52
CA PHE A 541 0.01 -2.97 13.72
C PHE A 541 1.09 -2.04 13.18
N LEU A 542 0.89 -1.48 11.98
CA LEU A 542 1.70 -0.42 11.43
C LEU A 542 0.81 0.59 10.70
N SER A 543 1.01 1.87 10.94
CA SER A 543 0.32 2.96 10.23
C SER A 543 1.26 4.13 9.98
N SER A 544 0.98 4.95 8.96
CA SER A 544 1.76 6.16 8.67
C SER A 544 0.88 7.38 8.50
N THR A 545 1.33 8.51 9.05
CA THR A 545 0.76 9.83 8.79
C THR A 545 1.26 10.46 7.49
N ASP A 546 2.25 9.85 6.83
CA ASP A 546 2.68 10.27 5.49
C ASP A 546 1.59 9.90 4.48
N ARG A 547 1.05 10.95 3.84
CA ARG A 547 -0.07 10.86 2.89
C ARG A 547 0.25 10.10 1.60
N TRP A 548 1.50 9.70 1.40
CA TRP A 548 1.98 8.94 0.24
C TRP A 548 2.28 7.47 0.54
N PHE A 549 2.20 7.03 1.80
CA PHE A 549 2.48 5.65 2.20
C PHE A 549 1.40 4.68 1.68
N ARG A 550 1.78 3.74 0.81
CA ARG A 550 0.93 2.75 0.13
C ARG A 550 1.55 1.34 0.23
N PRO A 551 1.46 0.69 1.40
CA PRO A 551 1.92 -0.69 1.55
C PRO A 551 1.10 -1.63 0.65
N VAL A 552 1.77 -2.55 -0.05
CA VAL A 552 1.13 -3.48 -1.00
C VAL A 552 1.58 -4.94 -0.89
N GLN A 553 2.65 -5.20 -0.14
CA GLN A 553 3.06 -6.56 0.21
C GLN A 553 3.69 -6.59 1.59
N VAL A 554 3.34 -7.61 2.38
CA VAL A 554 4.10 -8.01 3.56
C VAL A 554 4.61 -9.43 3.43
N ARG A 555 5.81 -9.67 3.96
CA ARG A 555 6.44 -10.99 3.91
C ARG A 555 7.48 -11.17 5.01
N THR A 556 7.51 -12.34 5.62
CA THR A 556 8.64 -12.76 6.47
C THR A 556 9.93 -12.79 5.64
N GLY A 557 11.02 -12.24 6.15
CA GLY A 557 12.35 -12.30 5.54
C GLY A 557 13.18 -13.51 5.98
N PRO A 558 14.26 -13.87 5.26
CA PRO A 558 15.20 -14.89 5.70
C PRO A 558 15.94 -14.53 7.00
N ASP A 559 15.93 -13.25 7.37
CA ASP A 559 16.48 -12.74 8.63
C ASP A 559 15.47 -12.75 9.79
N GLY A 560 14.22 -13.12 9.52
CA GLY A 560 13.12 -13.17 10.50
C GLY A 560 12.33 -11.88 10.62
N ALA A 561 12.79 -10.75 10.06
CA ALA A 561 12.01 -9.51 10.06
C ALA A 561 10.73 -9.64 9.22
N LEU A 562 9.72 -8.81 9.50
CA LEU A 562 8.58 -8.64 8.60
C LEU A 562 8.89 -7.51 7.61
N TRP A 563 9.00 -7.85 6.33
CA TRP A 563 9.28 -6.90 5.27
C TRP A 563 7.98 -6.30 4.73
N VAL A 564 7.97 -4.98 4.52
CA VAL A 564 6.82 -4.22 3.99
C VAL A 564 7.27 -3.53 2.70
N VAL A 565 6.57 -3.79 1.60
CA VAL A 565 6.79 -3.16 0.31
C VAL A 565 5.78 -2.02 0.14
N ASP A 566 6.28 -0.83 -0.11
CA ASP A 566 5.50 0.40 -0.27
C ASP A 566 5.72 0.99 -1.67
N MET A 567 4.63 1.10 -2.44
CA MET A 567 4.66 1.71 -3.78
C MET A 567 5.01 3.21 -3.71
N TYR A 568 4.73 3.86 -2.58
CA TYR A 568 4.91 5.29 -2.34
C TYR A 568 4.26 6.21 -3.39
N ARG A 569 2.91 6.23 -3.39
CA ARG A 569 2.10 6.98 -4.36
C ARG A 569 1.14 7.94 -3.68
N PHE A 570 0.93 9.10 -4.28
CA PHE A 570 -0.13 10.01 -3.85
C PHE A 570 -1.52 9.38 -4.09
N VAL A 571 -1.75 8.84 -5.29
CA VAL A 571 -2.98 8.16 -5.68
C VAL A 571 -2.72 6.67 -5.85
N ILE A 572 -3.49 5.83 -5.15
CA ILE A 572 -3.46 4.36 -5.33
C ILE A 572 -4.70 3.82 -6.04
N GLU A 573 -5.70 4.66 -6.27
CA GLU A 573 -6.89 4.29 -7.01
C GLU A 573 -6.62 4.31 -8.51
N HIS A 574 -7.08 3.28 -9.23
CA HIS A 574 -6.92 3.21 -10.67
C HIS A 574 -7.83 4.24 -11.36
N SER A 575 -7.31 4.96 -12.35
CA SER A 575 -8.00 6.06 -13.07
C SER A 575 -9.43 5.72 -13.53
N ARG A 576 -9.65 4.51 -14.05
CA ARG A 576 -10.97 3.96 -14.42
C ARG A 576 -12.07 4.13 -13.35
N TRP A 577 -11.69 4.09 -12.07
CA TRP A 577 -12.61 4.13 -10.94
C TRP A 577 -12.78 5.55 -10.37
N ILE A 578 -11.99 6.51 -10.85
CA ILE A 578 -12.06 7.92 -10.45
C ILE A 578 -13.01 8.68 -11.39
N PRO A 579 -13.96 9.49 -10.87
CA PRO A 579 -14.80 10.35 -11.70
C PRO A 579 -13.96 11.30 -12.58
N GLN A 580 -14.40 11.54 -13.81
CA GLN A 580 -13.64 12.32 -14.78
C GLN A 580 -13.30 13.75 -14.31
N SER A 581 -14.19 14.40 -13.56
CA SER A 581 -13.93 15.73 -13.00
C SER A 581 -12.75 15.70 -12.03
N THR A 582 -12.76 14.76 -11.08
CA THR A 582 -11.68 14.56 -10.11
C THR A 582 -10.39 14.14 -10.81
N LEU A 583 -10.46 13.22 -11.77
CA LEU A 583 -9.30 12.75 -12.53
C LEU A 583 -8.60 13.87 -13.29
N SER A 584 -9.34 14.88 -13.77
CA SER A 584 -8.76 16.02 -14.49
C SER A 584 -7.93 16.95 -13.61
N GLU A 585 -8.07 16.86 -12.29
CA GLU A 585 -7.36 17.66 -11.29
C GLU A 585 -6.24 16.88 -10.60
N LEU A 586 -6.14 15.56 -10.83
CA LEU A 586 -5.19 14.67 -10.14
C LEU A 586 -4.07 14.21 -11.05
N ASN A 587 -2.87 14.11 -10.47
CA ASN A 587 -1.77 13.39 -11.07
C ASN A 587 -1.74 11.97 -10.50
N VAL A 588 -2.42 11.04 -11.18
CA VAL A 588 -2.44 9.62 -10.79
C VAL A 588 -1.08 8.92 -10.93
N PHE A 589 -0.08 9.60 -11.51
CA PHE A 589 1.29 9.10 -11.65
C PHE A 589 2.27 9.73 -10.66
N ALA A 590 1.79 10.58 -9.75
CA ALA A 590 2.60 11.16 -8.70
C ALA A 590 3.21 10.04 -7.81
N GLY A 591 4.54 9.93 -7.85
CA GLY A 591 5.31 8.91 -7.13
C GLY A 591 5.79 7.73 -7.97
N THR A 592 5.55 7.71 -9.30
CA THR A 592 6.09 6.67 -10.23
C THR A 592 7.59 6.44 -10.13
N ASP A 593 8.33 7.47 -9.74
CA ASP A 593 9.78 7.52 -9.57
C ASP A 593 10.24 7.24 -8.12
N ARG A 594 9.32 6.85 -7.23
CA ARG A 594 9.53 6.64 -5.80
C ARG A 594 9.06 5.27 -5.37
N GLY A 595 9.55 4.79 -4.25
CA GLY A 595 9.17 3.47 -3.75
C GLY A 595 10.09 3.03 -2.62
N ARG A 596 9.57 2.28 -1.66
CA ARG A 596 10.28 1.99 -0.42
C ARG A 596 10.06 0.56 0.03
N ILE A 597 11.08 -0.01 0.64
CA ILE A 597 11.03 -1.33 1.26
C ILE A 597 11.49 -1.13 2.70
N TYR A 598 10.62 -1.52 3.62
CA TYR A 598 10.85 -1.43 5.05
C TYR A 598 10.97 -2.81 5.67
N ARG A 599 11.58 -2.86 6.85
CA ARG A 599 11.61 -4.03 7.73
C ARG A 599 11.07 -3.64 9.09
N VAL A 600 10.23 -4.48 9.65
CA VAL A 600 9.80 -4.41 11.05
C VAL A 600 10.55 -5.47 11.84
N LEU A 601 11.18 -5.06 12.93
CA LEU A 601 11.97 -5.91 13.83
C LEU A 601 11.89 -5.39 15.28
N PRO A 602 12.37 -6.15 16.29
CA PRO A 602 12.38 -5.67 17.67
C PRO A 602 13.15 -4.34 17.86
N SER A 603 12.60 -3.47 18.69
CA SER A 603 13.23 -2.21 19.12
C SER A 603 14.49 -2.48 19.95
N SER A 604 15.63 -1.94 19.53
CA SER A 604 16.92 -2.15 20.18
C SER A 604 17.08 -1.38 21.49
N SER A 605 16.46 -1.86 22.58
CA SER A 605 16.83 -1.50 23.95
C SER A 605 18.08 -2.29 24.38
N GLY A 606 19.22 -2.08 23.70
CA GLY A 606 20.52 -2.62 24.12
C GLY A 606 21.18 -3.66 23.21
N ALA A 607 21.34 -3.36 21.91
CA ALA A 607 22.50 -3.77 21.11
C ALA A 607 22.29 -3.23 19.69
N GLY A 608 23.30 -2.59 19.10
CA GLY A 608 23.35 -2.42 17.66
C GLY A 608 23.36 -3.82 17.05
N ALA A 609 22.22 -4.25 16.53
CA ALA A 609 22.12 -5.51 15.81
C ALA A 609 22.88 -5.31 14.49
N LYS A 610 24.19 -5.57 14.52
CA LYS A 610 24.94 -5.88 13.31
C LYS A 610 24.25 -7.08 12.70
N SER A 611 23.46 -6.86 11.66
CA SER A 611 22.77 -7.93 10.95
C SER A 611 23.79 -8.63 10.06
N SER A 612 24.42 -9.69 10.56
CA SER A 612 25.20 -10.55 9.68
C SER A 612 24.27 -11.20 8.65
N GLY A 613 24.28 -10.70 7.40
CA GLY A 613 23.62 -11.25 6.21
C GLY A 613 22.09 -11.29 6.28
N LEU A 614 21.41 -10.20 5.88
CA LEU A 614 19.93 -10.16 5.81
C LEU A 614 19.34 -11.28 4.94
N ILE A 615 20.03 -11.55 3.84
CA ILE A 615 19.72 -12.63 2.91
C ILE A 615 20.98 -13.48 2.85
N PRO A 616 20.94 -14.72 3.37
CA PRO A 616 22.12 -15.58 3.33
C PRO A 616 22.57 -15.87 1.90
N ASP A 617 23.88 -15.82 1.66
CA ASP A 617 24.51 -16.38 0.47
C ASP A 617 24.91 -17.84 0.74
N TRP A 618 24.17 -18.77 0.15
CA TRP A 618 24.38 -20.21 0.26
C TRP A 618 24.93 -20.84 -1.02
N THR A 619 25.34 -20.02 -1.99
CA THR A 619 25.84 -20.51 -3.28
C THR A 619 27.13 -21.34 -3.13
N SER A 620 27.94 -21.06 -2.11
CA SER A 620 29.19 -21.77 -1.83
C SER A 620 29.06 -22.96 -0.88
N LEU A 621 27.88 -23.19 -0.25
CA LEU A 621 27.70 -24.29 0.69
C LEU A 621 27.61 -25.64 -0.03
N SER A 622 28.21 -26.67 0.54
CA SER A 622 27.95 -28.06 0.12
C SER A 622 26.51 -28.47 0.45
N ASP A 623 26.00 -29.51 -0.22
CA ASP A 623 24.65 -30.01 0.00
C ASP A 623 24.38 -30.42 1.46
N ASP A 624 25.37 -31.02 2.13
CA ASP A 624 25.27 -31.40 3.54
C ASP A 624 25.22 -30.17 4.47
N GLN A 625 26.00 -29.13 4.18
CA GLN A 625 25.97 -27.87 4.94
C GLN A 625 24.66 -27.12 4.70
N LEU A 626 24.16 -27.14 3.47
CA LEU A 626 22.87 -26.56 3.11
C LEU A 626 21.72 -27.27 3.85
N ALA A 627 21.76 -28.60 3.94
CA ALA A 627 20.76 -29.37 4.68
C ALA A 627 20.77 -29.07 6.19
N ASP A 628 21.91 -28.69 6.77
CA ASP A 628 21.97 -28.25 8.19
C ASP A 628 21.15 -26.98 8.43
N HIS A 629 21.00 -26.10 7.43
CA HIS A 629 20.19 -24.89 7.53
C HIS A 629 18.67 -25.15 7.55
N LEU A 630 18.22 -26.40 7.34
CA LEU A 630 16.81 -26.74 7.51
C LEU A 630 16.38 -26.70 8.99
N GLU A 631 17.32 -26.87 9.93
CA GLU A 631 17.08 -26.81 11.39
C GLU A 631 16.98 -25.35 11.86
N THR A 632 15.89 -24.67 11.50
CA THR A 632 15.63 -23.27 11.83
C THR A 632 14.15 -23.05 12.09
N ALA A 633 13.80 -22.05 12.91
CA ALA A 633 12.42 -21.61 13.11
C ALA A 633 11.90 -20.75 11.94
N ASN A 634 12.79 -20.20 11.11
CA ASN A 634 12.43 -19.38 9.96
C ASN A 634 11.88 -20.20 8.78
N GLY A 635 10.58 -20.07 8.49
CA GLY A 635 9.93 -20.78 7.40
C GLY A 635 10.41 -20.42 6.00
N ILE A 636 10.97 -19.23 5.81
CA ILE A 636 11.51 -18.78 4.52
C ILE A 636 12.87 -19.42 4.25
N GLN A 637 13.74 -19.47 5.26
CA GLN A 637 15.00 -20.21 5.18
C GLN A 637 14.74 -21.69 4.87
N ARG A 638 13.79 -22.33 5.57
CA ARG A 638 13.44 -23.73 5.29
C ARG A 638 12.97 -23.91 3.85
N ASP A 639 12.14 -23.01 3.34
CA ASP A 639 11.66 -23.07 1.95
C ASP A 639 12.81 -22.91 0.95
N LEU A 640 13.75 -22.00 1.20
CA LEU A 640 14.94 -21.79 0.36
C LEU A 640 15.88 -23.01 0.37
N VAL A 641 16.17 -23.57 1.54
CA VAL A 641 16.96 -24.80 1.68
C VAL A 641 16.30 -25.95 0.93
N HIS A 642 15.01 -26.16 1.16
CA HIS A 642 14.23 -27.21 0.51
C HIS A 642 14.28 -27.09 -1.02
N GLN A 643 14.01 -25.89 -1.57
CA GLN A 643 14.13 -25.61 -3.00
C GLN A 643 15.53 -25.93 -3.53
N GLN A 644 16.58 -25.44 -2.86
CA GLN A 644 17.96 -25.63 -3.28
C GLN A 644 18.38 -27.11 -3.29
N LEU A 645 18.01 -27.90 -2.28
CA LEU A 645 18.33 -29.33 -2.23
C LEU A 645 17.72 -30.08 -3.43
N ILE A 646 16.46 -29.80 -3.75
CA ILE A 646 15.81 -30.36 -4.93
C ILE A 646 16.49 -29.88 -6.21
N TRP A 647 16.82 -28.59 -6.30
CA TRP A 647 17.40 -28.04 -7.50
C TRP A 647 18.78 -28.61 -7.82
N ARG A 648 19.58 -28.85 -6.78
CA ARG A 648 20.90 -29.49 -6.86
C ARG A 648 20.82 -31.02 -7.00
N LYS A 649 19.61 -31.61 -6.91
CA LYS A 649 19.39 -33.07 -6.86
C LYS A 649 20.25 -33.72 -5.77
N ALA A 650 20.27 -33.11 -4.59
CA ALA A 650 21.14 -33.41 -3.47
C ALA A 650 20.80 -34.74 -2.74
N SER A 651 20.63 -35.84 -3.48
CA SER A 651 20.19 -37.13 -2.93
C SER A 651 21.12 -37.72 -1.86
N GLY A 652 22.38 -37.27 -1.79
CA GLY A 652 23.34 -37.66 -0.75
C GLY A 652 22.91 -37.23 0.66
N THR A 653 22.08 -36.20 0.77
CA THR A 653 21.60 -35.66 2.06
C THR A 653 20.48 -36.49 2.70
N ALA A 654 20.00 -37.55 2.03
CA ALA A 654 18.84 -38.33 2.48
C ALA A 654 19.01 -38.92 3.88
N SER A 655 20.22 -39.35 4.27
CA SER A 655 20.46 -39.84 5.64
C SER A 655 20.27 -38.72 6.67
N LYS A 656 20.78 -37.51 6.36
CA LYS A 656 20.69 -36.34 7.23
C LYS A 656 19.24 -35.84 7.34
N LEU A 657 18.52 -35.79 6.22
CA LEU A 657 17.10 -35.42 6.22
C LEU A 657 16.25 -36.41 7.03
N ARG A 658 16.54 -37.72 7.00
CA ARG A 658 15.88 -38.69 7.88
C ARG A 658 16.18 -38.45 9.35
N THR A 659 17.42 -38.08 9.69
CA THR A 659 17.78 -37.68 11.05
C THR A 659 16.95 -36.47 11.49
N LEU A 660 16.84 -35.44 10.66
CA LEU A 660 16.01 -34.26 10.96
C LEU A 660 14.53 -34.63 11.11
N ALA A 661 13.99 -35.42 10.18
CA ALA A 661 12.60 -35.90 10.22
C ALA A 661 12.27 -36.68 11.51
N ALA A 662 13.25 -37.41 12.08
CA ALA A 662 13.05 -38.22 13.27
C ALA A 662 13.40 -37.52 14.60
N GLN A 663 14.33 -36.55 14.58
CA GLN A 663 14.99 -36.07 15.81
C GLN A 663 14.95 -34.55 16.01
N SER A 664 14.57 -33.77 14.99
CA SER A 664 14.47 -32.32 15.15
C SER A 664 13.48 -31.97 16.26
N ARG A 665 13.82 -30.96 17.06
CA ARG A 665 12.91 -30.47 18.11
C ARG A 665 11.76 -29.67 17.54
N LEU A 666 11.93 -29.12 16.34
CA LEU A 666 10.94 -28.28 15.66
C LEU A 666 10.07 -29.15 14.76
N PRO A 667 8.76 -29.30 15.03
CA PRO A 667 7.90 -30.15 14.20
C PRO A 667 7.79 -29.68 12.75
N ALA A 668 7.85 -28.36 12.51
CA ALA A 668 7.89 -27.80 11.15
C ALA A 668 9.13 -28.26 10.37
N VAL A 669 10.27 -28.45 11.04
CA VAL A 669 11.48 -29.01 10.41
C VAL A 669 11.29 -30.49 10.11
N ARG A 670 10.72 -31.26 11.05
CA ARG A 670 10.44 -32.69 10.81
C ARG A 670 9.54 -32.89 9.60
N LEU A 671 8.46 -32.13 9.52
CA LEU A 671 7.53 -32.12 8.39
C LEU A 671 8.23 -31.75 7.07
N GLN A 672 8.99 -30.64 7.06
CA GLN A 672 9.63 -30.16 5.84
C GLN A 672 10.80 -31.06 5.39
N ALA A 673 11.45 -31.78 6.31
CA ALA A 673 12.43 -32.80 5.97
C ALA A 673 11.79 -34.00 5.24
N LEU A 674 10.58 -34.42 5.64
CA LEU A 674 9.81 -35.44 4.91
C LEU A 674 9.42 -34.95 3.50
N ALA A 675 9.01 -33.69 3.37
CA ALA A 675 8.72 -33.06 2.08
C ALA A 675 9.96 -33.01 1.17
N ALA A 676 11.13 -32.67 1.71
CA ALA A 676 12.39 -32.66 0.97
C ALA A 676 12.83 -34.06 0.54
N LEU A 677 12.67 -35.07 1.41
CA LEU A 677 12.88 -36.47 1.05
C LEU A 677 11.96 -36.90 -0.09
N ASP A 678 10.72 -36.43 -0.09
CA ASP A 678 9.76 -36.72 -1.16
C ASP A 678 10.20 -36.10 -2.49
N GLY A 679 10.55 -34.81 -2.48
CA GLY A 679 11.01 -34.08 -3.66
C GLY A 679 12.33 -34.61 -4.24
N LEU A 680 13.18 -35.22 -3.40
CA LEU A 680 14.41 -35.91 -3.81
C LEU A 680 14.19 -37.36 -4.26
N GLU A 681 12.94 -37.86 -4.23
CA GLU A 681 12.60 -39.26 -4.50
C GLU A 681 13.39 -40.22 -3.60
N ARG A 682 13.53 -39.88 -2.32
CA ARG A 682 14.22 -40.67 -1.29
C ARG A 682 13.34 -41.02 -0.08
N LEU A 683 12.12 -40.51 -0.02
CA LEU A 683 11.14 -40.89 1.00
C LEU A 683 10.75 -42.37 0.84
N THR A 684 10.77 -43.11 1.94
CA THR A 684 10.39 -44.53 1.98
C THR A 684 9.10 -44.74 2.78
N VAL A 685 8.49 -45.93 2.62
CA VAL A 685 7.33 -46.34 3.42
C VAL A 685 7.67 -46.37 4.91
N ASP A 686 8.88 -46.79 5.27
CA ASP A 686 9.32 -46.84 6.68
C ASP A 686 9.49 -45.44 7.27
N ASP A 687 10.00 -44.48 6.50
CA ASP A 687 10.08 -43.07 6.91
C ASP A 687 8.68 -42.51 7.23
N VAL A 688 7.70 -42.76 6.36
CA VAL A 688 6.30 -42.35 6.58
C VAL A 688 5.70 -43.05 7.79
N LYS A 689 5.89 -44.37 7.93
CA LYS A 689 5.37 -45.12 9.08
C LYS A 689 5.93 -44.62 10.40
N ALA A 690 7.22 -44.26 10.45
CA ALA A 690 7.81 -43.65 11.63
C ALA A 690 7.13 -42.30 11.94
N ALA A 691 6.93 -41.44 10.93
CA ALA A 691 6.32 -40.13 11.11
C ALA A 691 4.80 -40.15 11.41
N LEU A 692 4.09 -41.24 11.09
CA LEU A 692 2.70 -41.44 11.55
C LEU A 692 2.60 -41.58 13.08
N HIS A 693 3.72 -41.86 13.76
CA HIS A 693 3.81 -41.94 15.22
C HIS A 693 4.41 -40.67 15.87
N ASP A 694 4.59 -39.59 15.11
CA ASP A 694 5.10 -38.32 15.65
C ASP A 694 4.16 -37.76 16.72
N ASP A 695 4.70 -37.11 17.75
CA ASP A 695 3.88 -36.49 18.81
C ASP A 695 3.11 -35.26 18.32
N GLU A 696 3.56 -34.62 17.23
CA GLU A 696 2.89 -33.46 16.64
C GLU A 696 1.81 -33.86 15.62
N SER A 697 0.60 -33.36 15.82
CA SER A 697 -0.56 -33.70 14.98
C SER A 697 -0.41 -33.24 13.53
N GLU A 698 0.24 -32.10 13.29
CA GLU A 698 0.47 -31.62 11.92
C GLU A 698 1.48 -32.49 11.16
N VAL A 699 2.48 -33.06 11.86
CA VAL A 699 3.42 -34.03 11.25
C VAL A 699 2.70 -35.33 10.93
N GLN A 700 1.85 -35.83 11.84
CA GLN A 700 1.00 -36.99 11.56
C GLN A 700 0.10 -36.75 10.34
N ARG A 701 -0.61 -35.61 10.31
CA ARG A 701 -1.52 -35.24 9.22
C ARG A 701 -0.79 -35.22 7.88
N PHE A 702 0.36 -34.57 7.79
CA PHE A 702 1.14 -34.51 6.57
C PHE A 702 1.69 -35.89 6.16
N SER A 703 2.07 -36.72 7.12
CA SER A 703 2.52 -38.10 6.88
C SER A 703 1.41 -38.98 6.30
N VAL A 704 0.16 -38.79 6.75
CA VAL A 704 -1.01 -39.43 6.12
C VAL A 704 -1.15 -39.01 4.65
N LEU A 705 -1.00 -37.72 4.33
CA LEU A 705 -1.03 -37.23 2.95
C LEU A 705 0.08 -37.85 2.08
N LEU A 706 1.32 -37.91 2.59
CA LEU A 706 2.45 -38.53 1.88
C LEU A 706 2.24 -40.03 1.63
N SER A 707 1.50 -40.71 2.52
CA SER A 707 1.24 -42.14 2.43
C SER A 707 0.40 -42.55 1.20
N GLU A 708 -0.41 -41.62 0.64
CA GLU A 708 -1.45 -41.93 -0.35
C GLU A 708 -0.96 -42.73 -1.56
N ARG A 709 0.23 -42.41 -2.06
CA ARG A 709 0.82 -43.09 -3.24
C ARG A 709 1.12 -44.57 -3.03
N TRP A 710 1.25 -45.00 -1.77
CA TRP A 710 1.56 -46.38 -1.37
C TRP A 710 0.39 -47.08 -0.67
N LEU A 711 -0.64 -46.35 -0.24
CA LEU A 711 -1.76 -46.91 0.53
C LEU A 711 -2.35 -48.16 -0.13
N ALA A 712 -2.71 -48.11 -1.41
CA ALA A 712 -3.29 -49.25 -2.12
C ALA A 712 -2.36 -50.48 -2.28
N LYS A 713 -1.06 -50.34 -1.96
CA LYS A 713 -0.02 -51.37 -2.20
C LYS A 713 0.59 -51.95 -0.92
N SER A 714 0.27 -51.41 0.25
CA SER A 714 0.89 -51.82 1.52
C SER A 714 -0.14 -51.94 2.64
N ASP A 715 -0.57 -53.17 2.94
CA ASP A 715 -1.51 -53.45 4.03
C ASP A 715 -1.00 -52.95 5.38
N SER A 716 0.32 -53.05 5.62
CA SER A 716 0.93 -52.56 6.86
C SER A 716 0.86 -51.04 6.99
N LEU A 717 0.91 -50.31 5.88
CA LEU A 717 0.76 -48.85 5.85
C LEU A 717 -0.71 -48.46 6.02
N GLN A 718 -1.63 -49.18 5.36
CA GLN A 718 -3.07 -48.98 5.54
C GLN A 718 -3.47 -49.15 7.00
N GLN A 719 -3.00 -50.20 7.68
CA GLN A 719 -3.25 -50.42 9.11
C GLN A 719 -2.69 -49.29 9.98
N ALA A 720 -1.48 -48.80 9.67
CA ALA A 720 -0.88 -47.69 10.40
C ALA A 720 -1.69 -46.38 10.25
N VAL A 721 -2.16 -46.08 9.03
CA VAL A 721 -3.01 -44.90 8.77
C VAL A 721 -4.40 -45.06 9.38
N ALA A 722 -5.01 -46.24 9.29
CA ALA A 722 -6.30 -46.55 9.89
C ALA A 722 -6.29 -46.42 11.42
N ALA A 723 -5.18 -46.76 12.09
CA ALA A 723 -5.04 -46.58 13.54
C ALA A 723 -5.13 -45.11 13.97
N LEU A 724 -4.80 -44.15 13.10
CA LEU A 724 -4.95 -42.73 13.37
C LEU A 724 -6.41 -42.26 13.33
N ALA A 725 -7.38 -43.08 12.89
CA ALA A 725 -8.80 -42.74 13.00
C ALA A 725 -9.24 -42.52 14.46
N SER A 726 -8.53 -43.10 15.44
CA SER A 726 -8.78 -42.91 16.87
C SER A 726 -7.91 -41.83 17.53
N THR A 727 -7.08 -41.08 16.77
CA THR A 727 -6.27 -40.00 17.35
C THR A 727 -7.14 -38.87 17.89
N PRO A 728 -6.75 -38.16 18.97
CA PRO A 728 -7.49 -37.01 19.47
C PRO A 728 -7.62 -35.85 18.47
N SER A 729 -6.67 -35.71 17.55
CA SER A 729 -6.66 -34.61 16.58
C SER A 729 -7.73 -34.74 15.49
N VAL A 730 -8.69 -33.82 15.47
CA VAL A 730 -9.73 -33.73 14.43
C VAL A 730 -9.11 -33.57 13.04
N LYS A 731 -8.07 -32.73 12.90
CA LYS A 731 -7.39 -32.51 11.62
C LYS A 731 -6.76 -33.79 11.06
N VAL A 732 -6.14 -34.60 11.91
CA VAL A 732 -5.57 -35.90 11.51
C VAL A 732 -6.69 -36.86 11.13
N ARG A 733 -7.74 -37.02 11.95
CA ARG A 733 -8.89 -37.89 11.61
C ARG A 733 -9.53 -37.51 10.28
N ARG A 734 -9.68 -36.21 10.01
CA ARG A 734 -10.18 -35.69 8.73
C ARG A 734 -9.29 -36.10 7.56
N GLN A 735 -7.98 -35.93 7.67
CA GLN A 735 -7.05 -36.34 6.62
C GLN A 735 -7.05 -37.86 6.43
N VAL A 736 -7.13 -38.64 7.51
CA VAL A 736 -7.28 -40.11 7.46
C VAL A 736 -8.53 -40.46 6.66
N ALA A 737 -9.67 -39.84 6.96
CA ALA A 737 -10.91 -40.09 6.23
C ALA A 737 -10.79 -39.81 4.72
N LEU A 738 -10.18 -38.67 4.36
CA LEU A 738 -9.94 -38.29 2.96
C LEU A 738 -8.99 -39.25 2.24
N SER A 739 -7.92 -39.68 2.91
CA SER A 739 -6.86 -40.51 2.33
C SER A 739 -7.27 -41.98 2.20
N LEU A 740 -8.03 -42.48 3.17
CA LEU A 740 -8.56 -43.84 3.20
C LEU A 740 -9.75 -44.05 2.26
N GLY A 741 -10.49 -43.00 1.92
CA GLY A 741 -11.67 -43.09 1.05
C GLY A 741 -11.44 -43.70 -0.35
N VAL A 742 -10.19 -43.91 -0.76
CA VAL A 742 -9.83 -44.53 -2.04
C VAL A 742 -9.40 -46.01 -1.95
N VAL A 743 -9.36 -46.58 -0.74
CA VAL A 743 -8.94 -47.98 -0.52
C VAL A 743 -10.16 -48.86 -0.23
N PRO A 744 -10.60 -49.73 -1.16
CA PRO A 744 -11.82 -50.51 -0.99
C PRO A 744 -11.55 -51.81 -0.22
N ASN A 745 -11.49 -51.76 1.11
CA ASN A 745 -11.44 -52.95 1.96
C ASN A 745 -12.10 -52.78 3.34
N ASP A 746 -12.40 -53.90 4.00
CA ASP A 746 -13.15 -53.95 5.26
C ASP A 746 -12.45 -53.21 6.41
N SER A 747 -11.11 -53.28 6.50
CA SER A 747 -10.36 -52.57 7.53
C SER A 747 -10.47 -51.04 7.38
N THR A 748 -10.53 -50.58 6.14
CA THR A 748 -10.70 -49.15 5.82
C THR A 748 -12.13 -48.71 6.12
N ALA A 749 -13.12 -49.52 5.75
CA ALA A 749 -14.52 -49.27 6.08
C ALA A 749 -14.76 -49.18 7.60
N ALA A 750 -14.11 -50.04 8.39
CA ALA A 750 -14.21 -50.02 9.84
C ALA A 750 -13.54 -48.78 10.49
N ALA A 751 -12.49 -48.23 9.87
CA ALA A 751 -11.83 -47.01 10.35
C ALA A 751 -12.59 -45.73 9.98
N LEU A 752 -13.39 -45.77 8.90
CA LEU A 752 -14.23 -44.67 8.45
C LEU A 752 -15.59 -44.61 9.17
N ALA A 753 -16.05 -45.73 9.72
CA ALA A 753 -17.25 -45.85 10.54
C ALA A 753 -16.99 -45.39 11.98
#